data_AF-A0A2S7N2G2-F1
#
_entry.id   AF-A0A2S7N2G2-F1
#
_cell.length_a   1.000
_cell.length_b   1.000
_cell.length_c   1.000
_cell.angle_alpha   90.00
_cell.angle_beta   90.00
_cell.angle_gamma   90.00
#
_symmetry.space_group_name_H-M   'P 1'
#
loop_
_entity.id
_entity.type
_entity.pdbx_description
1 polymer ?
#
loop_
_entity_poly.entity_id
_entity_poly.type
_entity_poly.pdbx_seq_one_letter_code
_entity_poly.pdbx_strand_id
1 'polypeptide(L)'
;MSTNISFGLIKGNVPYLSDEYYSFNGTKSLIARKKFNTKYNVYKKNTNERIILTQYKPMTIVQTLSYKHNNTHENIVLYVDTNQKLSYVRIKRPKYGDTQQIIEKAEKTPFVRSITFILFSTIFFLGVLRVRNYTYEDAHLSFGYDKSISKKIHFLFPKKIREKFALSTNKLSLLAHTYWCITPAKNIYEGYIKNSEINVPVFIQLTQGNMSFWYPLKSDSKHIYNKKHYIFSTRSTRVRKTNNELFIRKSITGQYVIVITSLMSKWINLVEKAAYFMSKLSKNKEVYDIYFEKFSQGASESGFELFKYAFENNKNAVYILDRDYHKFQELKNIYGNNLVAKNSFRAFYYIFLARSFQSSDLVSHIQRRLYDNDSLIKRKILACNKKIMLQHGVCLCTNIFERGYFNKKVPITPDYLLVNSKYERDLFIQNTEYHANELMVTGLPNLDLYVKEKNNTKKEITFLLTWRPWDITGKIEEGSYIDRYLSFLKLIQTHHFYSDKKVNIILHPKSRIILEEQFPDIYKDLSKHLYDGDIKEALINSKVVISDYSSIIYYAFAGGSNIILYWQDKELAESQYGSKNILQEEIAFGDIVYEFNHLHTFIEKNYSISQPIKYVNQYNILVSETSGTNTKNTYDYIKYYILKDSTAKLNNPDSQTFNSDNPSPNQFQ
;
A
#
# COMPACT_ATOMS: atom_id res chain seq x y z
N MET A 1 37.80 -39.16 24.14
CA MET A 1 37.50 -37.89 24.86
C MET A 1 36.94 -36.88 23.86
N SER A 2 35.61 -36.83 23.70
CA SER A 2 34.97 -35.80 22.87
C SER A 2 34.76 -34.55 23.71
N THR A 3 35.72 -33.63 23.72
CA THR A 3 35.44 -32.26 24.14
C THR A 3 34.29 -31.75 23.27
N ASN A 4 33.11 -31.53 23.87
CA ASN A 4 31.98 -30.87 23.19
C ASN A 4 32.42 -29.44 22.85
N ILE A 5 33.04 -29.26 21.69
CA ILE A 5 33.47 -27.95 21.20
C ILE A 5 32.20 -27.13 20.96
N SER A 6 31.94 -26.18 21.84
CA SER A 6 30.82 -25.25 21.72
C SER A 6 31.28 -24.04 20.91
N PHE A 7 30.72 -23.87 19.71
CA PHE A 7 31.09 -22.79 18.79
C PHE A 7 30.39 -21.46 19.13
N GLY A 8 29.27 -21.53 19.83
CA GLY A 8 28.58 -20.36 20.36
C GLY A 8 27.92 -20.61 21.70
N LEU A 9 27.51 -19.54 22.34
CA LEU A 9 26.98 -19.51 23.70
C LEU A 9 25.97 -18.36 23.85
N ILE A 10 25.10 -18.44 24.85
CA ILE A 10 24.12 -17.40 25.15
C ILE A 10 24.59 -16.65 26.40
N LYS A 11 24.77 -15.33 26.29
CA LYS A 11 25.05 -14.43 27.43
C LYS A 11 23.92 -13.41 27.52
N GLY A 12 23.19 -13.39 28.65
CA GLY A 12 22.08 -12.46 28.86
C GLY A 12 21.00 -12.54 27.77
N ASN A 13 20.63 -13.76 27.35
CA ASN A 13 19.64 -14.02 26.29
C ASN A 13 20.02 -13.49 24.89
N VAL A 14 21.31 -13.18 24.68
CA VAL A 14 21.87 -12.84 23.37
C VAL A 14 22.88 -13.91 22.95
N PRO A 15 22.80 -14.46 21.73
CA PRO A 15 23.75 -15.46 21.26
C PRO A 15 25.04 -14.80 20.74
N TYR A 16 26.16 -15.36 21.17
CA TYR A 16 27.52 -14.98 20.80
C TYR A 16 28.30 -16.19 20.30
N LEU A 17 29.32 -15.93 19.49
CA LEU A 17 30.39 -16.88 19.23
C LEU A 17 31.29 -17.02 20.48
N SER A 18 31.81 -18.22 20.71
CA SER A 18 32.79 -18.49 21.78
C SER A 18 34.06 -17.65 21.56
N ASP A 19 34.87 -17.48 22.60
CA ASP A 19 35.91 -16.44 22.63
C ASP A 19 37.00 -16.59 21.56
N GLU A 20 37.16 -17.79 21.02
CA GLU A 20 38.07 -18.16 19.94
C GLU A 20 37.55 -17.81 18.54
N TYR A 21 36.29 -17.40 18.41
CA TYR A 21 35.60 -17.27 17.13
C TYR A 21 34.95 -15.89 16.94
N TYR A 22 34.83 -15.46 15.69
CA TYR A 22 34.12 -14.24 15.32
C TYR A 22 33.46 -14.36 13.93
N SER A 23 32.50 -13.48 13.62
CA SER A 23 31.83 -13.41 12.32
C SER A 23 32.46 -12.34 11.42
N PHE A 24 32.25 -12.41 10.09
CA PHE A 24 32.77 -11.40 9.15
C PHE A 24 32.62 -9.95 9.69
N ASN A 25 33.77 -9.24 9.85
CA ASN A 25 33.98 -7.95 10.54
C ASN A 25 34.38 -8.00 12.03
N GLY A 26 34.84 -9.13 12.57
CA GLY A 26 35.40 -9.19 13.94
C GLY A 26 34.35 -9.25 15.06
N THR A 27 33.05 -9.31 14.72
CA THR A 27 31.98 -9.29 15.74
C THR A 27 31.69 -10.68 16.29
N LYS A 28 31.58 -10.80 17.62
CA LYS A 28 31.13 -12.03 18.29
C LYS A 28 29.62 -12.20 18.30
N SER A 29 28.85 -11.11 18.29
CA SER A 29 27.39 -11.17 18.29
C SER A 29 26.86 -11.87 17.03
N LEU A 30 26.00 -12.87 17.23
CA LEU A 30 25.38 -13.64 16.16
C LEU A 30 24.11 -12.98 15.60
N ILE A 31 23.62 -11.90 16.25
CA ILE A 31 22.41 -11.18 15.85
C ILE A 31 22.68 -9.79 15.26
N ALA A 32 23.77 -9.13 15.67
CA ALA A 32 24.03 -7.75 15.31
C ALA A 32 24.22 -7.58 13.80
N ARG A 33 23.33 -6.80 13.17
CA ARG A 33 23.31 -6.54 11.71
C ARG A 33 23.19 -7.81 10.85
N LYS A 34 22.63 -8.90 11.41
CA LYS A 34 22.40 -10.17 10.70
C LYS A 34 20.93 -10.34 10.35
N LYS A 35 20.66 -10.64 9.08
CA LYS A 35 19.33 -10.92 8.51
C LYS A 35 18.96 -12.37 8.74
N PHE A 36 17.65 -12.62 8.81
CA PHE A 36 17.13 -13.99 8.84
C PHE A 36 17.43 -14.74 7.54
N ASN A 37 17.52 -16.06 7.64
CA ASN A 37 17.64 -17.01 6.53
C ASN A 37 18.80 -16.68 5.57
N THR A 38 19.85 -16.07 6.10
CA THR A 38 21.06 -15.66 5.38
C THR A 38 22.26 -16.39 5.97
N LYS A 39 23.09 -16.99 5.12
CA LYS A 39 24.33 -17.65 5.53
C LYS A 39 25.37 -16.63 5.99
N TYR A 40 26.02 -16.94 7.11
CA TYR A 40 27.18 -16.23 7.63
C TYR A 40 28.33 -17.19 7.92
N ASN A 41 29.56 -16.78 7.58
CA ASN A 41 30.75 -17.58 7.86
C ASN A 41 31.30 -17.26 9.25
N VAL A 42 31.94 -18.26 9.87
CA VAL A 42 32.65 -18.13 11.15
C VAL A 42 34.17 -18.22 10.91
N TYR A 43 34.94 -17.43 11.65
CA TYR A 43 36.39 -17.30 11.53
C TYR A 43 37.07 -17.51 12.89
N LYS A 44 38.30 -18.03 12.87
CA LYS A 44 39.15 -18.14 14.07
C LYS A 44 39.76 -16.77 14.40
N LYS A 45 39.72 -16.37 15.68
CA LYS A 45 40.22 -15.09 16.19
C LYS A 45 41.69 -14.83 15.87
N ASN A 46 42.53 -15.86 15.97
CA ASN A 46 43.98 -15.67 15.91
C ASN A 46 44.52 -15.66 14.49
N THR A 47 43.91 -16.41 13.56
CA THR A 47 44.40 -16.58 12.18
C THR A 47 43.59 -15.82 11.14
N ASN A 48 42.41 -15.32 11.51
CA ASN A 48 41.40 -14.79 10.60
C ASN A 48 40.94 -15.75 9.49
N GLU A 49 41.23 -17.05 9.64
CA GLU A 49 40.86 -18.07 8.68
C GLU A 49 39.48 -18.64 8.96
N ARG A 50 38.84 -19.18 7.93
CA ARG A 50 37.58 -19.91 8.10
C ARG A 50 37.85 -21.25 8.75
N ILE A 51 36.96 -21.64 9.66
CA ILE A 51 37.06 -22.92 10.36
C ILE A 51 36.64 -24.03 9.40
N ILE A 52 37.52 -25.01 9.20
CA ILE A 52 37.26 -26.21 8.40
C ILE A 52 36.98 -27.35 9.38
N LEU A 53 35.90 -28.10 9.13
CA LEU A 53 35.37 -29.16 9.97
C LEU A 53 35.24 -30.46 9.17
N THR A 54 36.37 -31.03 8.72
CA THR A 54 36.39 -32.23 7.86
C THR A 54 35.86 -33.49 8.53
N GLN A 55 35.76 -33.51 9.86
CA GLN A 55 35.24 -34.63 10.64
C GLN A 55 33.71 -34.78 10.58
N TYR A 56 32.99 -33.76 10.12
CA TYR A 56 31.54 -33.83 9.94
C TYR A 56 31.19 -33.96 8.45
N LYS A 57 30.02 -34.52 8.14
CA LYS A 57 29.49 -34.49 6.77
C LYS A 57 29.02 -33.06 6.43
N PRO A 58 29.11 -32.61 5.18
CA PRO A 58 28.50 -31.34 4.75
C PRO A 58 27.02 -31.31 5.12
N MET A 59 26.52 -30.10 5.42
CA MET A 59 25.15 -29.82 5.86
C MET A 59 24.77 -30.39 7.25
N THR A 60 25.72 -30.91 8.02
CA THR A 60 25.48 -31.35 9.40
C THR A 60 25.30 -30.15 10.32
N ILE A 61 24.20 -30.10 11.06
CA ILE A 61 24.00 -29.12 12.14
C ILE A 61 24.90 -29.52 13.31
N VAL A 62 25.80 -28.63 13.71
CA VAL A 62 26.74 -28.87 14.82
C VAL A 62 26.24 -28.29 16.14
N GLN A 63 25.46 -27.20 16.09
CA GLN A 63 24.94 -26.57 17.29
C GLN A 63 23.73 -25.70 16.95
N THR A 64 22.72 -25.67 17.82
CA THR A 64 21.60 -24.73 17.75
C THR A 64 21.49 -23.94 19.06
N LEU A 65 21.40 -22.63 18.96
CA LEU A 65 21.20 -21.71 20.08
C LEU A 65 19.81 -21.10 19.99
N SER A 66 18.93 -21.42 20.93
CA SER A 66 17.56 -20.90 21.00
C SER A 66 17.49 -19.74 21.99
N TYR A 67 16.92 -18.61 21.59
CA TYR A 67 16.83 -17.40 22.43
C TYR A 67 15.54 -16.61 22.12
N LYS A 68 15.18 -15.69 23.02
CA LYS A 68 14.01 -14.82 22.86
C LYS A 68 14.46 -13.40 22.53
N HIS A 69 13.98 -12.82 21.44
CA HIS A 69 14.32 -11.45 21.05
C HIS A 69 13.06 -10.71 20.58
N ASN A 70 12.76 -9.56 21.19
CA ASN A 70 11.56 -8.76 20.95
C ASN A 70 10.26 -9.60 20.95
N ASN A 71 10.05 -10.41 22.00
CA ASN A 71 8.93 -11.35 22.13
C ASN A 71 8.81 -12.46 21.06
N THR A 72 9.79 -12.59 20.16
CA THR A 72 9.86 -13.68 19.19
C THR A 72 10.90 -14.71 19.60
N HIS A 73 10.58 -16.00 19.42
CA HIS A 73 11.54 -17.08 19.59
C HIS A 73 12.37 -17.23 18.32
N GLU A 74 13.69 -17.20 18.46
CA GLU A 74 14.65 -17.23 17.36
C GLU A 74 15.73 -18.28 17.62
N ASN A 75 16.28 -18.86 16.55
CA ASN A 75 17.38 -19.82 16.64
C ASN A 75 18.59 -19.30 15.84
N ILE A 76 19.79 -19.48 16.38
CA ILE A 76 21.02 -19.50 15.59
C ILE A 76 21.38 -20.96 15.34
N VAL A 77 21.46 -21.36 14.09
CA VAL A 77 21.84 -22.72 13.70
C VAL A 77 23.23 -22.68 13.09
N LEU A 78 24.20 -23.25 13.81
CA LEU A 78 25.55 -23.46 13.33
C LEU A 78 25.65 -24.83 12.66
N TYR A 79 26.21 -24.87 11.47
CA TYR A 79 26.29 -26.06 10.64
C TYR A 79 27.57 -26.09 9.81
N VAL A 80 27.95 -27.28 9.37
CA VAL A 80 29.04 -27.49 8.42
C VAL A 80 28.50 -27.22 7.03
N ASP A 81 29.06 -26.23 6.33
CA ASP A 81 28.60 -25.84 5.01
C ASP A 81 29.02 -26.83 3.91
N THR A 82 28.57 -26.56 2.69
CA THR A 82 28.88 -27.39 1.50
C THR A 82 30.36 -27.53 1.17
N ASN A 83 31.22 -26.67 1.74
CA ASN A 83 32.67 -26.69 1.55
C ASN A 83 33.40 -27.08 2.84
N GLN A 84 32.76 -27.85 3.72
CA GLN A 84 33.31 -28.32 4.99
C GLN A 84 33.64 -27.19 5.98
N LYS A 85 33.04 -25.99 5.85
CA LYS A 85 33.36 -24.82 6.70
C LYS A 85 32.26 -24.52 7.70
N LEU A 86 32.62 -24.09 8.90
CA LEU A 86 31.64 -23.66 9.89
C LEU A 86 30.92 -22.38 9.43
N SER A 87 29.60 -22.47 9.34
CA SER A 87 28.71 -21.37 9.02
C SER A 87 27.52 -21.34 9.97
N TYR A 88 26.78 -20.24 9.96
CA TYR A 88 25.53 -20.16 10.71
C TYR A 88 24.44 -19.41 9.94
N VAL A 89 23.19 -19.70 10.30
CA VAL A 89 22.00 -18.97 9.88
C VAL A 89 21.21 -18.53 11.11
N ARG A 90 20.64 -17.32 11.04
CA ARG A 90 19.65 -16.83 12.01
C ARG A 90 18.26 -17.14 11.47
N ILE A 91 17.40 -17.80 12.22
CA ILE A 91 16.05 -18.18 11.80
C ILE A 91 15.02 -17.81 12.89
N LYS A 92 13.80 -17.42 12.48
CA LYS A 92 12.66 -17.40 13.42
C LYS A 92 12.28 -18.85 13.72
N ARG A 93 11.88 -19.17 14.95
CA ARG A 93 11.53 -20.55 15.35
C ARG A 93 10.51 -21.12 14.35
N PRO A 94 10.87 -22.14 13.55
CA PRO A 94 9.96 -22.66 12.53
C PRO A 94 8.77 -23.32 13.23
N LYS A 95 7.56 -23.18 12.65
CA LYS A 95 6.37 -23.83 13.22
C LYS A 95 6.54 -25.37 13.20
N TYR A 96 7.23 -25.96 12.22
CA TYR A 96 7.64 -27.38 12.17
C TYR A 96 8.81 -27.61 11.18
N GLY A 97 9.74 -28.55 11.45
CA GLY A 97 10.60 -29.29 10.48
C GLY A 97 11.49 -28.56 9.45
N ASP A 98 11.43 -27.24 9.35
CA ASP A 98 11.90 -26.45 8.19
C ASP A 98 13.38 -26.02 8.27
N THR A 99 14.07 -26.28 9.39
CA THR A 99 15.45 -25.79 9.60
C THR A 99 16.41 -26.23 8.49
N GLN A 100 16.36 -27.50 8.08
CA GLN A 100 17.23 -28.02 7.02
C GLN A 100 16.93 -27.35 5.68
N GLN A 101 15.65 -27.17 5.33
CA GLN A 101 15.26 -26.51 4.09
C GLN A 101 15.69 -25.05 4.07
N ILE A 102 15.64 -24.35 5.21
CA ILE A 102 16.12 -22.97 5.35
C ILE A 102 17.64 -22.91 5.13
N ILE A 103 18.41 -23.83 5.73
CA ILE A 103 19.87 -23.91 5.53
C ILE A 103 20.17 -24.19 4.05
N GLU A 104 19.48 -25.16 3.46
CA GLU A 104 19.63 -25.49 2.05
C GLU A 104 19.33 -24.31 1.12
N LYS A 105 18.26 -23.56 1.40
CA LYS A 105 17.93 -22.32 0.69
C LYS A 105 19.03 -21.28 0.88
N ALA A 106 19.56 -21.12 2.09
CA ALA A 106 20.63 -20.16 2.36
C ALA A 106 21.92 -20.50 1.56
N GLU A 107 22.32 -21.77 1.51
CA GLU A 107 23.47 -22.24 0.71
C GLU A 107 23.30 -22.01 -0.80
N LYS A 108 22.05 -22.10 -1.29
CA LYS A 108 21.70 -21.95 -2.70
C LYS A 108 21.33 -20.53 -3.10
N THR A 109 21.60 -19.53 -2.25
CA THR A 109 21.33 -18.12 -2.58
C THR A 109 22.07 -17.72 -3.86
N PRO A 110 21.36 -17.35 -4.96
CA PRO A 110 21.99 -17.01 -6.22
C PRO A 110 22.57 -15.58 -6.18
N PHE A 111 23.74 -15.42 -6.79
CA PHE A 111 24.34 -14.12 -7.11
C PHE A 111 24.01 -13.80 -8.57
N VAL A 112 23.28 -12.71 -8.76
CA VAL A 112 22.74 -12.35 -10.08
C VAL A 112 23.13 -10.94 -10.45
N ARG A 113 23.47 -10.75 -11.73
CA ARG A 113 23.39 -9.47 -12.42
C ARG A 113 22.63 -9.71 -13.71
N SER A 114 21.46 -9.10 -13.82
CA SER A 114 20.50 -9.37 -14.89
C SER A 114 20.10 -8.07 -15.56
N ILE A 115 19.94 -8.12 -16.87
CA ILE A 115 19.30 -7.10 -17.69
C ILE A 115 18.04 -7.69 -18.29
N THR A 116 17.07 -6.82 -18.58
CA THR A 116 15.82 -7.20 -19.20
C THR A 116 15.33 -6.14 -20.15
N PHE A 117 14.71 -6.58 -21.24
CA PHE A 117 14.09 -5.75 -22.25
C PHE A 117 12.95 -6.52 -22.93
N ILE A 118 12.11 -5.80 -23.65
CA ILE A 118 11.00 -6.37 -24.42
C ILE A 118 11.25 -6.07 -25.90
N LEU A 119 11.16 -7.10 -26.73
CA LEU A 119 11.30 -7.01 -28.17
C LEU A 119 10.28 -7.95 -28.84
N PHE A 120 9.55 -7.48 -29.86
CA PHE A 120 8.53 -8.26 -30.57
C PHE A 120 7.55 -9.01 -29.64
N SER A 121 7.00 -8.31 -28.63
CA SER A 121 6.10 -8.89 -27.62
C SER A 121 6.68 -10.09 -26.85
N THR A 122 8.00 -10.18 -26.80
CA THR A 122 8.76 -11.20 -26.09
C THR A 122 9.66 -10.54 -25.07
N ILE A 123 9.66 -11.08 -23.85
CA ILE A 123 10.43 -10.58 -22.73
C ILE A 123 11.72 -11.39 -22.65
N PHE A 124 12.84 -10.68 -22.63
CA PHE A 124 14.18 -11.26 -22.53
C PHE A 124 14.76 -10.97 -21.15
N PHE A 125 15.32 -12.00 -20.53
CA PHE A 125 16.19 -11.89 -19.36
C PHE A 125 17.55 -12.46 -19.76
N LEU A 126 18.60 -11.67 -19.58
CA LEU A 126 19.97 -12.06 -19.88
C LEU A 126 20.86 -11.60 -18.74
N GLY A 127 21.87 -12.39 -18.39
CA GLY A 127 22.90 -11.90 -17.48
C GLY A 127 23.77 -13.02 -16.94
N VAL A 128 24.26 -12.81 -15.72
CA VAL A 128 25.08 -13.78 -14.99
C VAL A 128 24.27 -14.25 -13.77
N LEU A 129 24.07 -15.56 -13.65
CA LEU A 129 23.42 -16.21 -12.51
C LEU A 129 24.35 -17.29 -11.97
N ARG A 130 24.99 -16.99 -10.84
CA ARG A 130 25.94 -17.88 -10.20
C ARG A 130 25.39 -18.36 -8.87
N VAL A 131 25.43 -19.66 -8.63
CA VAL A 131 25.11 -20.26 -7.33
C VAL A 131 26.40 -20.82 -6.74
N ARG A 132 26.58 -20.76 -5.42
CA ARG A 132 27.77 -21.37 -4.80
C ARG A 132 27.63 -22.88 -4.67
N ASN A 133 26.42 -23.34 -4.37
CA ASN A 133 26.06 -24.75 -4.29
C ASN A 133 25.19 -25.15 -5.50
N TYR A 134 25.71 -26.03 -6.36
CA TYR A 134 25.05 -26.52 -7.57
C TYR A 134 24.31 -27.85 -7.39
N THR A 135 23.95 -28.25 -6.16
CA THR A 135 23.15 -29.47 -5.93
C THR A 135 21.73 -29.42 -6.50
N TYR A 136 21.30 -28.29 -7.06
CA TYR A 136 20.03 -28.17 -7.75
C TYR A 136 20.06 -28.85 -9.14
N GLU A 137 18.90 -29.33 -9.58
CA GLU A 137 18.71 -30.05 -10.84
C GLU A 137 18.41 -29.06 -11.98
N ASP A 138 17.35 -28.27 -11.83
CA ASP A 138 16.94 -27.27 -12.81
C ASP A 138 16.81 -25.87 -12.21
N ALA A 139 16.89 -24.88 -13.10
CA ALA A 139 16.67 -23.48 -12.78
C ALA A 139 15.61 -22.90 -13.70
N HIS A 140 14.69 -22.13 -13.13
CA HIS A 140 13.60 -21.49 -13.85
C HIS A 140 13.43 -20.04 -13.40
N LEU A 141 12.79 -19.22 -14.24
CA LEU A 141 12.15 -17.99 -13.81
C LEU A 141 10.67 -18.24 -13.58
N SER A 142 10.20 -18.02 -12.36
CA SER A 142 8.78 -18.03 -12.01
C SER A 142 8.23 -16.60 -11.97
N PHE A 143 6.97 -16.45 -12.35
CA PHE A 143 6.30 -15.16 -12.47
C PHE A 143 5.04 -15.14 -11.60
N GLY A 144 4.77 -14.00 -10.97
CA GLY A 144 3.56 -13.80 -10.16
C GLY A 144 3.75 -14.21 -8.70
N TYR A 145 2.79 -13.88 -7.85
CA TYR A 145 2.84 -14.26 -6.43
C TYR A 145 2.56 -15.76 -6.25
N ASP A 146 1.65 -16.29 -7.06
CA ASP A 146 1.31 -17.73 -7.12
C ASP A 146 2.44 -18.59 -7.71
N LYS A 147 3.35 -17.98 -8.49
CA LYS A 147 4.50 -18.62 -9.16
C LYS A 147 4.07 -19.72 -10.13
N SER A 148 2.83 -19.68 -10.63
CA SER A 148 2.25 -20.72 -11.48
C SER A 148 2.87 -20.76 -12.88
N ILE A 149 3.28 -19.60 -13.39
CA ILE A 149 3.98 -19.50 -14.68
C ILE A 149 5.48 -19.64 -14.41
N SER A 150 6.11 -20.66 -14.98
CA SER A 150 7.55 -20.90 -14.87
C SER A 150 8.18 -21.17 -16.23
N LYS A 151 9.39 -20.64 -16.46
CA LYS A 151 10.15 -20.81 -17.71
C LYS A 151 11.58 -21.19 -17.43
N LYS A 152 12.09 -22.20 -18.14
CA LYS A 152 13.43 -22.74 -17.93
C LYS A 152 14.50 -21.68 -18.20
N ILE A 153 15.48 -21.61 -17.33
CA ILE A 153 16.70 -20.83 -17.52
C ILE A 153 17.69 -21.68 -18.32
N HIS A 154 18.20 -21.11 -19.40
CA HIS A 154 19.28 -21.71 -20.18
C HIS A 154 20.61 -21.06 -19.80
N PHE A 155 21.66 -21.87 -19.68
CA PHE A 155 23.02 -21.42 -19.41
C PHE A 155 23.88 -21.63 -20.65
N LEU A 156 24.82 -20.71 -20.87
CA LEU A 156 25.76 -20.80 -21.99
C LEU A 156 26.72 -21.99 -21.83
N PHE A 157 27.09 -22.32 -20.59
CA PHE A 157 27.99 -23.42 -20.27
C PHE A 157 27.30 -24.52 -19.45
N PRO A 158 27.70 -25.79 -19.62
CA PRO A 158 27.17 -26.92 -18.87
C PRO A 158 27.46 -26.83 -17.37
N LYS A 159 26.67 -27.58 -16.58
CA LYS A 159 26.74 -27.59 -15.10
C LYS A 159 28.15 -27.83 -14.56
N LYS A 160 28.89 -28.80 -15.12
CA LYS A 160 30.28 -29.11 -14.71
C LYS A 160 31.23 -27.91 -14.78
N ILE A 161 31.14 -27.09 -15.84
CA ILE A 161 31.99 -25.90 -15.99
C ILE A 161 31.57 -24.83 -14.98
N ARG A 162 30.26 -24.61 -14.82
CA ARG A 162 29.72 -23.66 -13.84
C ARG A 162 30.14 -24.04 -12.42
N GLU A 163 30.05 -25.31 -12.06
CA GLU A 163 30.51 -25.85 -10.78
C GLU A 163 31.98 -25.55 -10.51
N LYS A 164 32.85 -25.83 -11.48
CA LYS A 164 34.29 -25.55 -11.38
C LYS A 164 34.57 -24.07 -11.07
N PHE A 165 33.78 -23.16 -11.64
CA PHE A 165 33.92 -21.72 -11.44
C PHE A 165 32.93 -21.13 -10.42
N ALA A 166 32.28 -21.94 -9.59
CA ALA A 166 31.25 -21.50 -8.63
C ALA A 166 31.77 -20.47 -7.61
N LEU A 167 33.03 -20.64 -7.18
CA LEU A 167 33.68 -19.77 -6.19
C LEU A 167 34.45 -18.61 -6.82
N SER A 168 34.75 -18.68 -8.12
CA SER A 168 35.54 -17.66 -8.82
C SER A 168 34.71 -16.41 -9.10
N THR A 169 35.29 -15.23 -8.80
CA THR A 169 34.62 -13.92 -8.93
C THR A 169 35.23 -13.01 -10.00
N ASN A 170 36.30 -13.45 -10.69
CA ASN A 170 36.91 -12.65 -11.75
C ASN A 170 35.98 -12.57 -12.99
N LYS A 171 36.08 -11.48 -13.76
CA LYS A 171 35.16 -11.19 -14.87
C LYS A 171 35.04 -12.31 -15.90
N LEU A 172 36.16 -12.95 -16.27
CA LEU A 172 36.18 -14.04 -17.26
C LEU A 172 35.47 -15.28 -16.73
N SER A 173 35.76 -15.70 -15.50
CA SER A 173 35.11 -16.84 -14.86
C SER A 173 33.60 -16.65 -14.67
N LEU A 174 33.14 -15.40 -14.54
CA LEU A 174 31.71 -15.09 -14.44
C LEU A 174 30.96 -15.37 -15.75
N LEU A 175 31.64 -15.38 -16.90
CA LEU A 175 31.02 -15.74 -18.19
C LEU A 175 30.55 -17.19 -18.21
N ALA A 176 31.16 -18.09 -17.44
CA ALA A 176 30.70 -19.47 -17.26
C ALA A 176 29.23 -19.53 -16.81
N HIS A 177 28.80 -18.50 -16.06
CA HIS A 177 27.48 -18.38 -15.45
C HIS A 177 26.49 -17.54 -16.26
N THR A 178 26.83 -17.27 -17.53
CA THR A 178 25.94 -16.54 -18.44
C THR A 178 24.66 -17.34 -18.66
N TYR A 179 23.52 -16.67 -18.50
CA TYR A 179 22.20 -17.27 -18.65
C TYR A 179 21.28 -16.40 -19.50
N TRP A 180 20.29 -17.04 -20.11
CA TRP A 180 19.14 -16.37 -20.68
C TRP A 180 17.83 -17.08 -20.34
N CYS A 181 16.75 -16.33 -20.36
CA CYS A 181 15.38 -16.84 -20.28
C CYS A 181 14.50 -15.95 -21.15
N ILE A 182 13.62 -16.58 -21.92
CA ILE A 182 12.75 -15.90 -22.87
C ILE A 182 11.31 -16.29 -22.53
N THR A 183 10.42 -15.30 -22.43
CA THR A 183 9.00 -15.57 -22.23
C THR A 183 8.14 -14.65 -23.10
N PRO A 184 7.22 -15.18 -23.92
CA PRO A 184 6.22 -14.38 -24.61
C PRO A 184 5.37 -13.58 -23.63
N ALA A 185 5.09 -12.31 -23.94
CA ALA A 185 4.21 -11.46 -23.13
C ALA A 185 2.79 -12.04 -23.00
N LYS A 186 2.34 -12.82 -23.99
CA LYS A 186 1.03 -13.52 -23.97
C LYS A 186 0.90 -14.44 -22.75
N ASN A 187 1.94 -15.17 -22.39
CA ASN A 187 1.90 -16.09 -21.25
C ASN A 187 1.69 -15.32 -19.93
N ILE A 188 2.34 -14.17 -19.79
CA ILE A 188 2.17 -13.31 -18.61
C ILE A 188 0.75 -12.72 -18.57
N TYR A 189 0.22 -12.35 -19.73
CA TYR A 189 -1.15 -11.85 -19.84
C TYR A 189 -2.22 -12.92 -19.54
N GLU A 190 -2.00 -14.18 -19.94
CA GLU A 190 -2.88 -15.30 -19.58
C GLU A 190 -2.97 -15.49 -18.06
N GLY A 191 -1.85 -15.34 -17.33
CA GLY A 191 -1.84 -15.32 -15.87
C GLY A 191 -2.64 -14.15 -15.27
N TYR A 192 -2.59 -12.98 -15.90
CA TYR A 192 -3.41 -11.84 -15.50
C TYR A 192 -4.91 -12.09 -15.71
N ILE A 193 -5.32 -12.71 -16.81
CA ILE A 193 -6.74 -13.09 -17.01
C ILE A 193 -7.20 -14.03 -15.89
N LYS A 194 -6.36 -15.00 -15.51
CA LYS A 194 -6.72 -16.00 -14.50
C LYS A 194 -6.79 -15.42 -13.09
N ASN A 195 -5.83 -14.58 -12.71
CA ASN A 195 -5.60 -14.20 -11.31
C ASN A 195 -5.80 -12.70 -11.04
N SER A 196 -6.06 -11.88 -12.06
CA SER A 196 -6.12 -10.41 -11.99
C SER A 196 -4.86 -9.74 -11.42
N GLU A 197 -3.70 -10.41 -11.45
CA GLU A 197 -2.43 -9.88 -10.96
C GLU A 197 -1.83 -8.81 -11.89
N ILE A 198 -1.95 -7.54 -11.51
CA ILE A 198 -1.39 -6.42 -12.29
C ILE A 198 0.14 -6.34 -12.17
N ASN A 199 0.67 -6.57 -10.97
CA ASN A 199 2.10 -6.59 -10.69
C ASN A 199 2.57 -8.04 -10.57
N VAL A 200 3.38 -8.46 -11.54
CA VAL A 200 3.89 -9.83 -11.65
C VAL A 200 5.37 -9.82 -11.26
N PRO A 201 5.72 -10.02 -9.97
CA PRO A 201 7.11 -10.13 -9.53
C PRO A 201 7.80 -11.32 -10.20
N VAL A 202 9.09 -11.17 -10.51
CA VAL A 202 9.90 -12.24 -11.10
C VAL A 202 10.77 -12.88 -10.04
N PHE A 203 10.81 -14.21 -10.03
CA PHE A 203 11.60 -15.03 -9.11
C PHE A 203 12.50 -15.99 -9.88
N ILE A 204 13.66 -16.29 -9.31
CA ILE A 204 14.50 -17.43 -9.67
C ILE A 204 14.02 -18.62 -8.85
N GLN A 205 13.66 -19.70 -9.52
CA GLN A 205 13.33 -20.99 -8.91
C GLN A 205 14.49 -21.95 -9.15
N LEU A 206 14.99 -22.57 -8.09
CA LEU A 206 15.94 -23.69 -8.15
C LEU A 206 15.25 -24.94 -7.62
N THR A 207 15.22 -26.02 -8.40
CA THR A 207 14.58 -27.29 -8.03
C THR A 207 15.61 -28.31 -7.55
N GLN A 208 15.27 -29.09 -6.54
CA GLN A 208 16.07 -30.23 -6.07
C GLN A 208 15.12 -31.30 -5.53
N GLY A 209 15.03 -32.45 -6.20
CA GLY A 209 14.00 -33.44 -5.94
C GLY A 209 12.60 -32.81 -5.88
N ASN A 210 11.86 -33.07 -4.81
CA ASN A 210 10.51 -32.55 -4.62
C ASN A 210 10.46 -31.11 -4.07
N MET A 211 11.61 -30.45 -3.90
CA MET A 211 11.69 -29.11 -3.31
C MET A 211 11.98 -28.03 -4.35
N SER A 212 11.36 -26.87 -4.15
CA SER A 212 11.60 -25.66 -4.95
C SER A 212 12.00 -24.49 -4.06
N PHE A 213 13.10 -23.82 -4.41
CA PHE A 213 13.59 -22.64 -3.71
C PHE A 213 13.42 -21.40 -4.57
N TRP A 214 12.64 -20.43 -4.09
CA TRP A 214 12.41 -19.16 -4.79
C TRP A 214 13.20 -18.00 -4.20
N TYR A 215 13.81 -17.21 -5.09
CA TYR A 215 14.58 -16.01 -4.80
C TYR A 215 14.11 -14.85 -5.68
N PRO A 216 13.97 -13.62 -5.19
CA PRO A 216 13.64 -12.48 -6.04
C PRO A 216 14.65 -12.27 -7.16
N LEU A 217 14.22 -12.18 -8.42
CA LEU A 217 15.10 -11.82 -9.52
C LEU A 217 15.39 -10.31 -9.46
N LYS A 218 16.53 -9.95 -8.86
CA LYS A 218 17.03 -8.58 -8.86
C LYS A 218 17.89 -8.30 -10.08
N SER A 219 17.86 -7.05 -10.54
CA SER A 219 18.82 -6.55 -11.54
C SER A 219 20.28 -6.69 -11.09
N ASP A 220 20.55 -6.54 -9.79
CA ASP A 220 21.81 -6.93 -9.15
C ASP A 220 21.48 -7.50 -7.77
N SER A 221 22.03 -8.67 -7.43
CA SER A 221 21.88 -9.29 -6.11
C SER A 221 22.37 -8.40 -4.96
N LYS A 222 23.33 -7.50 -5.22
CA LYS A 222 23.82 -6.50 -4.28
C LYS A 222 22.85 -5.33 -4.07
N HIS A 223 21.84 -5.18 -4.92
CA HIS A 223 20.86 -4.11 -4.75
C HIS A 223 20.15 -4.27 -3.40
N ILE A 224 20.34 -3.24 -2.60
CA ILE A 224 19.58 -2.95 -1.40
C ILE A 224 18.49 -1.94 -1.74
N TYR A 225 17.84 -1.42 -0.71
CA TYR A 225 16.90 -0.33 -0.84
C TYR A 225 17.52 0.88 -1.57
N ASN A 226 16.86 1.35 -2.64
CA ASN A 226 17.23 2.57 -3.36
C ASN A 226 16.00 3.18 -4.05
N LYS A 227 15.63 4.41 -3.67
CA LYS A 227 14.49 5.14 -4.26
C LYS A 227 14.63 5.34 -5.78
N LYS A 228 15.86 5.44 -6.31
CA LYS A 228 16.10 5.61 -7.76
C LYS A 228 15.65 4.40 -8.59
N HIS A 229 15.47 3.23 -7.99
CA HIS A 229 14.88 2.08 -8.67
C HIS A 229 13.47 2.35 -9.21
N TYR A 230 12.71 3.25 -8.56
CA TYR A 230 11.36 3.63 -9.00
C TYR A 230 11.32 4.29 -10.37
N ILE A 231 12.39 4.98 -10.77
CA ILE A 231 12.51 5.64 -12.07
C ILE A 231 12.68 4.61 -13.19
N PHE A 232 13.24 3.44 -12.88
CA PHE A 232 13.52 2.43 -13.89
C PHE A 232 12.23 1.82 -14.43
N SER A 233 12.12 1.83 -15.75
CA SER A 233 11.16 1.03 -16.48
C SER A 233 11.62 0.75 -17.92
N THR A 234 11.26 -0.41 -18.46
CA THR A 234 11.44 -0.71 -19.89
C THR A 234 10.41 0.04 -20.73
N ARG A 235 10.57 0.09 -22.05
CA ARG A 235 9.51 0.59 -22.94
C ARG A 235 8.25 -0.26 -22.79
N SER A 236 7.07 0.38 -22.83
CA SER A 236 5.78 -0.31 -22.90
C SER A 236 5.63 -0.99 -24.25
N THR A 237 5.17 -2.23 -24.24
CA THR A 237 4.84 -2.99 -25.45
C THR A 237 3.40 -3.45 -25.38
N ARG A 238 2.63 -3.21 -26.45
CA ARG A 238 1.26 -3.71 -26.57
C ARG A 238 1.28 -5.25 -26.56
N VAL A 239 0.37 -5.84 -25.80
CA VAL A 239 0.14 -7.28 -25.87
C VAL A 239 -0.74 -7.55 -27.09
N ARG A 240 -0.27 -8.42 -28.00
CA ARG A 240 -0.89 -8.67 -29.30
C ARG A 240 -2.38 -9.01 -29.17
N LYS A 241 -3.24 -8.35 -29.96
CA LYS A 241 -4.72 -8.50 -29.98
C LYS A 241 -5.44 -8.15 -28.67
N THR A 242 -4.86 -7.28 -27.83
CA THR A 242 -5.50 -6.81 -26.59
C THR A 242 -5.49 -5.28 -26.48
N ASN A 243 -6.22 -4.76 -25.49
CA ASN A 243 -6.21 -3.35 -25.08
C ASN A 243 -5.25 -3.09 -23.91
N ASN A 244 -4.25 -3.97 -23.74
CA ASN A 244 -3.30 -3.90 -22.65
C ASN A 244 -1.86 -3.74 -23.18
N GLU A 245 -1.06 -3.06 -22.38
CA GLU A 245 0.38 -2.93 -22.55
C GLU A 245 1.09 -3.57 -21.37
N LEU A 246 2.32 -4.00 -21.61
CA LEU A 246 3.21 -4.57 -20.61
C LEU A 246 4.53 -3.83 -20.60
N PHE A 247 5.05 -3.57 -19.41
CA PHE A 247 6.41 -3.07 -19.20
C PHE A 247 7.01 -3.69 -17.94
N ILE A 248 8.31 -3.51 -17.73
CA ILE A 248 9.02 -4.03 -16.57
C ILE A 248 9.54 -2.86 -15.76
N ARG A 249 9.23 -2.84 -14.46
CA ARG A 249 9.78 -1.89 -13.48
C ARG A 249 10.68 -2.60 -12.48
N LYS A 250 11.31 -1.82 -11.60
CA LYS A 250 11.98 -2.35 -10.42
C LYS A 250 11.17 -2.04 -9.15
N SER A 251 11.20 -2.97 -8.20
CA SER A 251 10.85 -2.68 -6.81
C SER A 251 11.92 -1.78 -6.17
N ILE A 252 11.64 -1.22 -4.99
CA ILE A 252 12.60 -0.42 -4.23
C ILE A 252 13.89 -1.19 -3.88
N THR A 253 13.83 -2.53 -3.84
CA THR A 253 14.99 -3.42 -3.61
C THR A 253 15.66 -3.90 -4.89
N GLY A 254 15.23 -3.40 -6.06
CA GLY A 254 15.82 -3.72 -7.36
C GLY A 254 15.31 -5.01 -8.01
N GLN A 255 14.26 -5.65 -7.46
CA GLN A 255 13.59 -6.82 -8.05
C GLN A 255 12.83 -6.40 -9.31
N TYR A 256 12.89 -7.21 -10.36
CA TYR A 256 12.05 -7.01 -11.53
C TYR A 256 10.59 -7.35 -11.26
N VAL A 257 9.70 -6.44 -11.66
CA VAL A 257 8.25 -6.61 -11.59
C VAL A 257 7.71 -6.27 -12.97
N ILE A 258 7.05 -7.24 -13.59
CA ILE A 258 6.33 -7.02 -14.84
C ILE A 258 4.99 -6.38 -14.49
N VAL A 259 4.57 -5.37 -15.24
CA VAL A 259 3.35 -4.61 -14.99
C VAL A 259 2.49 -4.64 -16.22
N ILE A 260 1.22 -5.01 -16.03
CA ILE A 260 0.18 -4.97 -17.05
C ILE A 260 -0.67 -3.72 -16.82
N THR A 261 -0.95 -2.96 -17.87
CA THR A 261 -1.70 -1.70 -17.77
C THR A 261 -2.56 -1.51 -19.00
N SER A 262 -3.57 -0.63 -18.93
CA SER A 262 -4.41 -0.29 -20.09
C SER A 262 -3.57 0.38 -21.18
N LEU A 263 -3.96 0.30 -22.45
CA LEU A 263 -3.25 0.98 -23.54
C LEU A 263 -3.32 2.52 -23.41
N MET A 264 -2.27 3.23 -23.83
CA MET A 264 -2.23 4.69 -23.81
C MET A 264 -1.78 5.26 -25.14
N SER A 265 -2.40 6.36 -25.55
CA SER A 265 -2.02 7.06 -26.77
C SER A 265 -0.56 7.50 -26.73
N LYS A 266 0.20 7.18 -27.79
CA LYS A 266 1.59 7.62 -27.95
C LYS A 266 1.71 9.15 -28.02
N TRP A 267 0.65 9.83 -28.43
CA TRP A 267 0.59 11.29 -28.46
C TRP A 267 0.80 11.90 -27.08
N ILE A 268 0.22 11.30 -26.04
CA ILE A 268 0.36 11.79 -24.65
C ILE A 268 1.84 11.79 -24.22
N ASN A 269 2.61 10.76 -24.60
CA ASN A 269 4.05 10.70 -24.33
C ASN A 269 4.85 11.79 -25.07
N LEU A 270 4.42 12.17 -26.28
CA LEU A 270 5.07 13.24 -27.05
C LEU A 270 4.79 14.60 -26.42
N VAL A 271 3.52 14.85 -26.06
CA VAL A 271 3.08 16.07 -25.37
C VAL A 271 3.81 16.24 -24.03
N GLU A 272 3.95 15.16 -23.25
CA GLU A 272 4.72 15.14 -22.01
C GLU A 272 6.19 15.53 -22.23
N LYS A 273 6.87 14.92 -23.22
CA LYS A 273 8.27 15.24 -23.53
C LYS A 273 8.45 16.68 -23.98
N ALA A 274 7.54 17.19 -24.80
CA ALA A 274 7.54 18.59 -25.23
C ALA A 274 7.37 19.51 -24.03
N ALA A 275 6.40 19.23 -23.15
CA ALA A 275 6.19 20.00 -21.93
C ALA A 275 7.39 19.94 -20.98
N TYR A 276 8.04 18.78 -20.85
CA TYR A 276 9.27 18.62 -20.07
C TYR A 276 10.40 19.47 -20.64
N PHE A 277 10.63 19.43 -21.95
CA PHE A 277 11.64 20.25 -22.62
C PHE A 277 11.38 21.74 -22.39
N MET A 278 10.14 22.20 -22.62
CA MET A 278 9.76 23.58 -22.36
C MET A 278 9.89 23.96 -20.88
N SER A 279 9.57 23.04 -19.96
CA SER A 279 9.75 23.27 -18.53
C SER A 279 11.21 23.51 -18.16
N LYS A 280 12.17 22.92 -18.90
CA LYS A 280 13.61 23.17 -18.69
C LYS A 280 14.03 24.57 -19.09
N LEU A 281 13.38 25.16 -20.09
CA LEU A 281 13.62 26.54 -20.53
C LEU A 281 12.98 27.60 -19.61
N SER A 282 12.03 27.23 -18.76
CA SER A 282 11.43 28.17 -17.79
C SER A 282 12.47 28.73 -16.82
N LYS A 283 12.48 30.06 -16.61
CA LYS A 283 13.37 30.73 -15.65
C LYS A 283 13.07 30.32 -14.20
N ASN A 284 11.78 30.16 -13.87
CA ASN A 284 11.34 29.82 -12.52
C ASN A 284 10.98 28.34 -12.44
N LYS A 285 11.65 27.62 -11.54
CA LYS A 285 11.30 26.25 -11.14
C LYS A 285 10.54 26.32 -9.82
N GLU A 286 9.65 25.36 -9.58
CA GLU A 286 8.92 25.23 -8.30
C GLU A 286 7.99 26.41 -8.01
N VAL A 287 7.10 26.68 -8.95
CA VAL A 287 6.15 27.82 -8.90
C VAL A 287 4.74 27.37 -8.55
N TYR A 288 4.29 26.24 -9.09
CA TYR A 288 2.87 25.85 -9.06
C TYR A 288 2.53 24.91 -7.90
N ASP A 289 1.41 25.18 -7.23
CA ASP A 289 0.83 24.25 -6.28
C ASP A 289 -0.22 23.42 -7.01
N ILE A 290 0.04 22.11 -7.16
CA ILE A 290 -0.76 21.24 -8.01
C ILE A 290 -1.77 20.47 -7.17
N TYR A 291 -3.04 20.67 -7.47
CA TYR A 291 -4.20 20.05 -6.85
C TYR A 291 -4.80 19.01 -7.79
N PHE A 292 -5.19 17.86 -7.24
CA PHE A 292 -5.87 16.79 -7.99
C PHE A 292 -6.49 15.79 -7.02
N GLU A 293 -7.42 15.00 -7.53
CA GLU A 293 -8.00 13.85 -6.83
C GLU A 293 -7.57 12.53 -7.47
N LYS A 294 -8.14 11.42 -7.03
CA LYS A 294 -7.82 10.08 -7.54
C LYS A 294 -7.89 10.04 -9.07
N PHE A 295 -6.75 9.73 -9.69
CA PHE A 295 -6.54 9.75 -11.15
C PHE A 295 -6.92 11.05 -11.87
N SER A 296 -7.02 12.17 -11.15
CA SER A 296 -7.57 13.43 -11.66
C SER A 296 -8.98 13.25 -12.28
N GLN A 297 -9.77 12.28 -11.82
CA GLN A 297 -11.07 11.96 -12.44
C GLN A 297 -12.25 12.71 -11.82
N GLY A 298 -12.08 13.26 -10.61
CA GLY A 298 -13.13 13.92 -9.84
C GLY A 298 -12.74 15.33 -9.40
N ALA A 299 -13.74 16.05 -8.91
CA ALA A 299 -13.63 17.37 -8.30
C ALA A 299 -14.70 17.51 -7.20
N SER A 300 -14.65 16.61 -6.20
CA SER A 300 -15.71 16.49 -5.18
C SER A 300 -15.21 16.16 -3.78
N GLU A 301 -13.90 16.06 -3.57
CA GLU A 301 -13.27 15.73 -2.30
C GLU A 301 -12.45 16.92 -1.75
N SER A 302 -11.70 16.68 -0.67
CA SER A 302 -10.86 17.68 0.02
C SER A 302 -9.86 18.36 -0.91
N GLY A 303 -9.34 17.66 -1.92
CA GLY A 303 -8.43 18.24 -2.93
C GLY A 303 -9.07 19.37 -3.72
N PHE A 304 -10.33 19.21 -4.14
CA PHE A 304 -11.06 20.27 -4.84
C PHE A 304 -11.52 21.38 -3.90
N GLU A 305 -12.02 21.06 -2.71
CA GLU A 305 -12.42 22.07 -1.72
C GLU A 305 -11.26 23.01 -1.33
N LEU A 306 -10.07 22.44 -1.09
CA LEU A 306 -8.88 23.21 -0.82
C LEU A 306 -8.42 24.04 -2.03
N PHE A 307 -8.56 23.50 -3.25
CA PHE A 307 -8.23 24.24 -4.48
C PHE A 307 -9.09 25.49 -4.66
N LYS A 308 -10.41 25.42 -4.38
CA LYS A 308 -11.30 26.58 -4.50
C LYS A 308 -10.81 27.74 -3.64
N TYR A 309 -10.49 27.46 -2.38
CA TYR A 309 -9.93 28.45 -1.45
C TYR A 309 -8.53 28.92 -1.90
N ALA A 310 -7.69 28.00 -2.39
CA ALA A 310 -6.35 28.33 -2.87
C ALA A 310 -6.35 29.23 -4.10
N PHE A 311 -7.30 29.04 -5.03
CA PHE A 311 -7.42 29.81 -6.26
C PHE A 311 -7.64 31.30 -5.98
N GLU A 312 -8.46 31.64 -4.97
CA GLU A 312 -8.70 33.02 -4.55
C GLU A 312 -7.46 33.69 -3.94
N ASN A 313 -6.58 32.88 -3.33
CA ASN A 313 -5.45 33.36 -2.52
C ASN A 313 -4.08 33.17 -3.19
N ASN A 314 -4.00 32.40 -4.27
CA ASN A 314 -2.76 32.03 -4.96
C ASN A 314 -3.00 31.82 -6.46
N LYS A 315 -2.49 32.75 -7.28
CA LYS A 315 -2.55 32.69 -8.74
C LYS A 315 -1.85 31.46 -9.35
N ASN A 316 -0.96 30.81 -8.61
CA ASN A 316 -0.23 29.61 -9.04
C ASN A 316 -0.87 28.29 -8.54
N ALA A 317 -2.07 28.34 -7.95
CA ALA A 317 -2.84 27.14 -7.64
C ALA A 317 -3.41 26.54 -8.92
N VAL A 318 -3.13 25.27 -9.22
CA VAL A 318 -3.58 24.61 -10.44
C VAL A 318 -4.28 23.31 -10.12
N TYR A 319 -5.51 23.14 -10.60
CA TYR A 319 -6.27 21.89 -10.52
C TYR A 319 -6.14 21.08 -11.80
N ILE A 320 -5.80 19.79 -11.70
CA ILE A 320 -5.73 18.88 -12.84
C ILE A 320 -6.96 17.96 -12.82
N LEU A 321 -7.76 18.03 -13.90
CA LEU A 321 -9.02 17.31 -14.04
C LEU A 321 -9.15 16.65 -15.41
N ASP A 322 -9.75 15.47 -15.46
CA ASP A 322 -10.05 14.74 -16.68
C ASP A 322 -11.09 15.49 -17.53
N ARG A 323 -10.91 15.50 -18.86
CA ARG A 323 -11.83 16.20 -19.77
C ARG A 323 -13.20 15.54 -19.81
N ASP A 324 -13.23 14.25 -19.52
CA ASP A 324 -14.44 13.43 -19.53
C ASP A 324 -15.27 13.60 -18.24
N TYR A 325 -14.80 14.39 -17.28
CA TYR A 325 -15.60 14.74 -16.10
C TYR A 325 -16.81 15.58 -16.53
N HIS A 326 -18.01 15.16 -16.11
CA HIS A 326 -19.28 15.74 -16.56
C HIS A 326 -19.39 17.27 -16.41
N LYS A 327 -18.78 17.87 -15.37
CA LYS A 327 -18.75 19.33 -15.13
C LYS A 327 -17.45 20.00 -15.63
N PHE A 328 -16.62 19.34 -16.42
CA PHE A 328 -15.30 19.89 -16.82
C PHE A 328 -15.42 21.27 -17.46
N GLN A 329 -16.34 21.45 -18.41
CA GLN A 329 -16.49 22.73 -19.13
C GLN A 329 -17.01 23.86 -18.23
N GLU A 330 -17.97 23.56 -17.36
CA GLU A 330 -18.48 24.50 -16.36
C GLU A 330 -17.34 24.99 -15.44
N LEU A 331 -16.61 24.05 -14.84
CA LEU A 331 -15.48 24.38 -13.97
C LEU A 331 -14.35 25.07 -14.73
N LYS A 332 -14.13 24.73 -16.00
CA LYS A 332 -13.14 25.38 -16.86
C LYS A 332 -13.48 26.85 -17.12
N ASN A 333 -14.76 27.18 -17.27
CA ASN A 333 -15.23 28.56 -17.41
C ASN A 333 -15.03 29.35 -16.12
N ILE A 334 -15.23 28.72 -14.95
CA ILE A 334 -15.04 29.34 -13.64
C ILE A 334 -13.56 29.61 -13.34
N TYR A 335 -12.70 28.60 -13.46
CA TYR A 335 -11.29 28.67 -13.00
C TYR A 335 -10.29 29.01 -14.11
N GLY A 336 -10.73 29.13 -15.37
CA GLY A 336 -9.90 29.56 -16.48
C GLY A 336 -8.58 28.79 -16.59
N ASN A 337 -7.44 29.48 -16.56
CA ASN A 337 -6.11 28.87 -16.75
C ASN A 337 -5.64 28.00 -15.58
N ASN A 338 -6.29 28.09 -14.42
CA ASN A 338 -5.94 27.36 -13.21
C ASN A 338 -6.58 25.95 -13.18
N LEU A 339 -7.60 25.67 -13.99
CA LEU A 339 -8.09 24.30 -14.20
C LEU A 339 -7.58 23.76 -15.53
N VAL A 340 -6.78 22.71 -15.49
CA VAL A 340 -6.13 22.14 -16.68
C VAL A 340 -6.56 20.70 -16.92
N ALA A 341 -6.79 20.39 -18.19
CA ALA A 341 -7.09 19.05 -18.63
C ALA A 341 -5.91 18.10 -18.32
N LYS A 342 -6.20 16.99 -17.65
CA LYS A 342 -5.30 15.85 -17.50
C LYS A 342 -4.73 15.45 -18.87
N ASN A 343 -3.48 15.00 -18.89
CA ASN A 343 -2.74 14.64 -20.10
C ASN A 343 -2.52 15.76 -21.13
N SER A 344 -2.87 17.01 -20.82
CA SER A 344 -2.58 18.15 -21.70
C SER A 344 -1.15 18.66 -21.53
N PHE A 345 -0.67 19.42 -22.53
CA PHE A 345 0.62 20.10 -22.45
C PHE A 345 0.73 20.98 -21.19
N ARG A 346 -0.32 21.76 -20.88
CA ARG A 346 -0.35 22.64 -19.71
C ARG A 346 -0.26 21.86 -18.41
N ALA A 347 -1.00 20.75 -18.29
CA ALA A 347 -0.91 19.88 -17.12
C ALA A 347 0.52 19.37 -16.91
N PHE A 348 1.15 18.78 -17.92
CA PHE A 348 2.54 18.31 -17.80
C PHE A 348 3.52 19.45 -17.49
N TYR A 349 3.37 20.59 -18.15
CA TYR A 349 4.24 21.76 -17.94
C TYR A 349 4.17 22.23 -16.49
N TYR A 350 2.97 22.39 -15.93
CA TYR A 350 2.77 22.76 -14.53
C TYR A 350 3.26 21.68 -13.56
N ILE A 351 3.05 20.38 -13.87
CA ILE A 351 3.62 19.28 -13.08
C ILE A 351 5.14 19.40 -12.99
N PHE A 352 5.84 19.65 -14.10
CA PHE A 352 7.29 19.75 -14.09
C PHE A 352 7.81 20.99 -13.36
N LEU A 353 7.01 22.06 -13.33
CA LEU A 353 7.27 23.28 -12.58
C LEU A 353 6.66 23.30 -11.17
N ALA A 354 6.07 22.18 -10.72
CA ALA A 354 5.36 22.12 -9.45
C ALA A 354 6.28 22.38 -8.24
N ARG A 355 5.82 23.19 -7.31
CA ARG A 355 6.36 23.41 -5.98
C ARG A 355 5.84 22.37 -4.99
N SER A 356 4.56 22.01 -5.10
CA SER A 356 3.88 21.05 -4.24
C SER A 356 2.88 20.20 -5.03
N PHE A 357 2.58 19.02 -4.50
CA PHE A 357 1.49 18.16 -4.95
C PHE A 357 0.53 17.98 -3.77
N GLN A 358 -0.72 18.38 -3.94
CA GLN A 358 -1.75 18.38 -2.90
C GLN A 358 -2.93 17.56 -3.40
N SER A 359 -3.28 16.49 -2.68
CA SER A 359 -4.33 15.57 -3.15
C SER A 359 -4.98 14.81 -2.00
N SER A 360 -6.26 14.46 -2.16
CA SER A 360 -6.97 13.53 -1.27
C SER A 360 -6.39 12.10 -1.30
N ASP A 361 -5.60 11.77 -2.32
CA ASP A 361 -4.99 10.45 -2.51
C ASP A 361 -3.46 10.56 -2.72
N LEU A 362 -2.78 9.42 -2.90
CA LEU A 362 -1.33 9.38 -3.12
C LEU A 362 -0.91 10.18 -4.36
N VAL A 363 0.28 10.76 -4.30
CA VAL A 363 0.82 11.56 -5.42
C VAL A 363 0.89 10.81 -6.76
N SER A 364 0.97 9.47 -6.73
CA SER A 364 0.94 8.65 -7.94
C SER A 364 -0.36 8.79 -8.74
N HIS A 365 -1.44 9.27 -8.12
CA HIS A 365 -2.71 9.51 -8.82
C HIS A 365 -2.67 10.68 -9.80
N ILE A 366 -1.61 11.49 -9.80
CA ILE A 366 -1.35 12.47 -10.87
C ILE A 366 -0.93 11.80 -12.20
N GLN A 367 -0.55 10.53 -12.13
CA GLN A 367 -0.12 9.78 -13.31
C GLN A 367 -1.31 9.48 -14.22
N ARG A 368 -0.99 9.11 -15.46
CA ARG A 368 -1.96 9.03 -16.55
C ARG A 368 -2.85 7.79 -16.44
N ARG A 369 -2.37 6.77 -15.72
CA ARG A 369 -2.98 5.45 -15.47
C ARG A 369 -2.57 4.94 -14.08
N LEU A 370 -3.29 3.94 -13.53
CA LEU A 370 -3.00 3.28 -12.25
C LEU A 370 -1.52 2.86 -12.10
N TYR A 371 -0.96 2.25 -13.14
CA TYR A 371 0.47 2.02 -13.24
C TYR A 371 1.01 2.63 -14.51
N ASP A 372 1.75 3.72 -14.34
CA ASP A 372 2.30 4.47 -15.44
C ASP A 372 3.78 4.10 -15.68
N ASN A 373 4.12 4.04 -16.95
CA ASN A 373 5.47 3.83 -17.44
C ASN A 373 6.17 5.18 -17.72
N ASP A 374 5.98 6.13 -16.83
CA ASP A 374 6.55 7.47 -16.93
C ASP A 374 7.89 7.55 -16.17
N SER A 375 8.95 8.04 -16.80
CA SER A 375 10.23 8.28 -16.11
C SER A 375 10.48 9.75 -15.77
N LEU A 376 9.75 10.70 -16.36
CA LEU A 376 9.90 12.13 -16.11
C LEU A 376 9.00 12.55 -14.94
N ILE A 377 7.72 12.18 -14.93
CA ILE A 377 6.81 12.44 -13.80
C ILE A 377 7.32 11.74 -12.55
N LYS A 378 7.76 10.47 -12.64
CA LYS A 378 8.35 9.76 -11.49
C LYS A 378 9.57 10.47 -10.91
N ARG A 379 10.40 11.06 -11.77
CA ARG A 379 11.58 11.83 -11.37
C ARG A 379 11.18 13.13 -10.68
N LYS A 380 10.12 13.80 -11.19
CA LYS A 380 9.55 14.98 -10.55
C LYS A 380 8.94 14.68 -9.19
N ILE A 381 8.16 13.60 -9.07
CA ILE A 381 7.61 13.10 -7.80
C ILE A 381 8.72 12.83 -6.79
N LEU A 382 9.79 12.14 -7.22
CA LEU A 382 10.94 11.84 -6.36
C LEU A 382 11.72 13.09 -5.92
N ALA A 383 11.79 14.12 -6.76
CA ALA A 383 12.49 15.36 -6.46
C ALA A 383 11.67 16.31 -5.57
N CYS A 384 10.34 16.20 -5.59
CA CYS A 384 9.46 17.01 -4.76
C CYS A 384 9.43 16.49 -3.32
N ASN A 385 9.62 17.39 -2.34
CA ASN A 385 9.54 17.13 -0.90
C ASN A 385 8.29 17.74 -0.25
N LYS A 386 7.31 18.14 -1.07
CA LYS A 386 6.03 18.72 -0.65
C LYS A 386 4.87 17.92 -1.28
N LYS A 387 4.86 16.61 -1.05
CA LYS A 387 3.76 15.69 -1.36
C LYS A 387 2.81 15.70 -0.17
N ILE A 388 1.73 16.46 -0.28
CA ILE A 388 0.76 16.73 0.78
C ILE A 388 -0.48 15.89 0.51
N MET A 389 -0.76 14.94 1.38
CA MET A 389 -1.94 14.09 1.29
C MET A 389 -3.02 14.61 2.25
N LEU A 390 -4.17 14.97 1.69
CA LEU A 390 -5.31 15.55 2.42
C LEU A 390 -6.27 14.49 2.97
N GLN A 391 -6.05 13.21 2.62
CA GLN A 391 -6.97 12.10 2.82
C GLN A 391 -8.31 12.27 2.07
N HIS A 392 -8.94 11.17 1.68
CA HIS A 392 -10.28 11.14 1.08
C HIS A 392 -11.40 11.02 2.13
N GLY A 393 -11.03 10.71 3.38
CA GLY A 393 -11.93 10.56 4.51
C GLY A 393 -11.17 10.22 5.77
N VAL A 394 -11.86 10.29 6.91
CA VAL A 394 -11.29 9.98 8.21
C VAL A 394 -10.82 8.52 8.20
N CYS A 395 -9.53 8.29 8.46
CA CYS A 395 -8.91 6.98 8.31
C CYS A 395 -8.97 6.14 9.61
N LEU A 396 -10.11 6.19 10.32
CA LEU A 396 -10.29 5.58 11.64
C LEU A 396 -11.33 4.44 11.67
N CYS A 397 -11.85 4.00 10.52
CA CYS A 397 -12.70 2.81 10.47
C CYS A 397 -11.87 1.52 10.31
N THR A 398 -11.22 1.34 9.17
CA THR A 398 -10.42 0.15 8.85
C THR A 398 -8.94 0.38 9.15
N ASN A 399 -8.19 -0.68 9.40
CA ASN A 399 -6.74 -0.56 9.59
C ASN A 399 -6.04 -0.24 8.26
N ILE A 400 -5.47 0.95 8.20
CA ILE A 400 -4.76 1.47 7.02
C ILE A 400 -3.24 1.38 7.16
N PHE A 401 -2.70 1.08 8.34
CA PHE A 401 -1.27 1.19 8.61
C PHE A 401 -0.46 0.03 8.03
N GLU A 402 -1.11 -1.11 7.76
CA GLU A 402 -0.49 -2.22 7.02
C GLU A 402 -0.28 -1.89 5.54
N ARG A 403 -0.89 -0.82 5.04
CA ARG A 403 -0.77 -0.44 3.64
C ARG A 403 0.62 0.13 3.37
N GLY A 404 1.33 -0.51 2.44
CA GLY A 404 2.74 -0.21 2.16
C GLY A 404 3.05 1.22 1.70
N TYR A 405 2.07 2.07 1.39
CA TYR A 405 2.30 3.43 0.92
C TYR A 405 2.52 4.47 2.02
N PHE A 406 2.19 4.18 3.29
CA PHE A 406 2.61 5.00 4.45
C PHE A 406 4.03 4.68 4.93
N ASN A 407 4.67 3.66 4.34
CA ASN A 407 6.07 3.38 4.60
C ASN A 407 6.96 4.46 3.95
N LYS A 408 7.72 5.22 4.75
CA LYS A 408 8.57 6.34 4.28
C LYS A 408 9.68 5.89 3.33
N LYS A 409 9.95 4.58 3.25
CA LYS A 409 10.84 3.97 2.25
C LYS A 409 10.21 3.95 0.86
N VAL A 410 8.89 4.01 0.71
CA VAL A 410 8.23 4.01 -0.59
C VAL A 410 8.33 5.39 -1.26
N PRO A 411 8.80 5.50 -2.52
CA PRO A 411 8.97 6.75 -3.25
C PRO A 411 7.76 7.68 -3.38
N ILE A 412 6.56 7.11 -3.39
CA ILE A 412 5.29 7.83 -3.55
C ILE A 412 4.65 8.19 -2.20
N THR A 413 5.31 7.85 -1.09
CA THR A 413 4.81 8.15 0.24
C THR A 413 4.64 9.67 0.41
N PRO A 414 3.57 10.13 1.06
CA PRO A 414 3.43 11.54 1.38
C PRO A 414 4.61 12.06 2.22
N ASP A 415 4.95 13.34 2.03
CA ASP A 415 5.87 14.03 2.94
C ASP A 415 5.08 14.58 4.14
N TYR A 416 3.87 15.08 3.88
CA TYR A 416 2.94 15.60 4.88
C TYR A 416 1.58 14.93 4.72
N LEU A 417 0.90 14.69 5.83
CA LEU A 417 -0.42 14.08 5.86
C LEU A 417 -1.36 14.89 6.74
N LEU A 418 -2.56 15.16 6.23
CA LEU A 418 -3.66 15.71 7.01
C LEU A 418 -4.22 14.64 7.93
N VAL A 419 -4.51 14.99 9.17
CA VAL A 419 -5.20 14.15 10.14
C VAL A 419 -6.34 14.94 10.80
N ASN A 420 -7.33 14.23 11.33
CA ASN A 420 -8.59 14.79 11.79
C ASN A 420 -8.63 15.08 13.28
N SER A 421 -7.67 14.55 14.05
CA SER A 421 -7.57 14.73 15.49
C SER A 421 -6.17 14.40 15.99
N LYS A 422 -5.92 14.77 17.26
CA LYS A 422 -4.76 14.28 18.01
C LYS A 422 -4.75 12.76 18.13
N TYR A 423 -5.92 12.13 18.26
CA TYR A 423 -6.06 10.68 18.31
C TYR A 423 -5.52 10.01 17.02
N GLU A 424 -5.96 10.48 15.85
CA GLU A 424 -5.47 9.97 14.57
C GLU A 424 -3.97 10.21 14.40
N ARG A 425 -3.49 11.40 14.77
CA ARG A 425 -2.07 11.74 14.74
C ARG A 425 -1.23 10.74 15.53
N ASP A 426 -1.66 10.43 16.76
CA ASP A 426 -0.92 9.57 17.66
C ASP A 426 -0.90 8.12 17.12
N LEU A 427 -1.97 7.65 16.48
CA LEU A 427 -1.98 6.37 15.77
C LEU A 427 -0.98 6.33 14.60
N PHE A 428 -0.87 7.40 13.81
CA PHE A 428 0.15 7.48 12.76
C PHE A 428 1.56 7.42 13.35
N ILE A 429 1.84 8.17 14.41
CA ILE A 429 3.16 8.16 15.07
C ILE A 429 3.50 6.75 15.61
N GLN A 430 2.52 6.05 16.19
CA GLN A 430 2.72 4.72 16.75
C GLN A 430 2.94 3.64 15.69
N ASN A 431 2.20 3.71 14.56
CA ASN A 431 2.15 2.63 13.58
C ASN A 431 2.99 2.89 12.31
N THR A 432 3.60 4.06 12.18
CA THR A 432 4.35 4.45 10.98
C THR A 432 5.67 5.16 11.31
N GLU A 433 6.40 5.60 10.29
CA GLU A 433 7.65 6.35 10.42
C GLU A 433 7.42 7.88 10.33
N TYR A 434 6.18 8.36 10.50
CA TYR A 434 5.86 9.80 10.48
C TYR A 434 6.15 10.49 11.82
N HIS A 435 6.56 11.76 11.76
CA HIS A 435 6.76 12.61 12.93
C HIS A 435 5.64 13.65 13.07
N ALA A 436 5.48 14.21 14.28
CA ALA A 436 4.41 15.16 14.57
C ALA A 436 4.38 16.39 13.63
N ASN A 437 5.55 16.89 13.22
CA ASN A 437 5.67 18.01 12.29
C ASN A 437 5.36 17.65 10.81
N GLU A 438 5.12 16.38 10.52
CA GLU A 438 4.68 15.88 9.20
C GLU A 438 3.16 15.60 9.17
N LEU A 439 2.48 15.75 10.30
CA LEU A 439 1.06 15.44 10.48
C LEU A 439 0.27 16.72 10.80
N MET A 440 -0.58 17.15 9.88
CA MET A 440 -1.34 18.40 9.99
C MET A 440 -2.68 18.12 10.66
N VAL A 441 -2.84 18.52 11.93
CA VAL A 441 -4.11 18.39 12.66
C VAL A 441 -4.99 19.60 12.31
N THR A 442 -5.54 19.60 11.11
CA THR A 442 -6.33 20.72 10.57
C THR A 442 -7.76 20.34 10.18
N GLY A 443 -8.10 19.05 10.23
CA GLY A 443 -9.41 18.53 9.83
C GLY A 443 -9.60 18.46 8.31
N LEU A 444 -10.47 17.56 7.86
CA LEU A 444 -10.78 17.38 6.44
C LEU A 444 -11.51 18.61 5.85
N PRO A 445 -10.99 19.26 4.78
CA PRO A 445 -11.68 20.34 4.09
C PRO A 445 -13.12 20.00 3.67
N ASN A 446 -13.35 18.79 3.14
CA ASN A 446 -14.67 18.38 2.69
C ASN A 446 -15.70 18.25 3.83
N LEU A 447 -15.25 18.13 5.08
CA LEU A 447 -16.12 18.05 6.25
C LEU A 447 -16.88 19.37 6.49
N ASP A 448 -16.31 20.51 6.09
CA ASP A 448 -16.93 21.83 6.23
C ASP A 448 -18.32 21.90 5.58
N LEU A 449 -18.50 21.18 4.46
CA LEU A 449 -19.77 21.10 3.76
C LEU A 449 -20.85 20.39 4.59
N TYR A 450 -20.48 19.36 5.34
CA TYR A 450 -21.41 18.62 6.18
C TYR A 450 -21.76 19.40 7.44
N VAL A 451 -20.75 20.01 8.07
CA VAL A 451 -20.96 20.83 9.28
C VAL A 451 -21.96 21.97 9.03
N LYS A 452 -21.90 22.61 7.86
CA LYS A 452 -22.86 23.67 7.46
C LYS A 452 -24.30 23.19 7.45
N GLU A 453 -24.53 21.92 7.13
CA GLU A 453 -25.84 21.31 7.00
C GLU A 453 -26.32 20.64 8.31
N LYS A 454 -25.53 20.70 9.39
CA LYS A 454 -25.79 19.98 10.64
C LYS A 454 -27.16 20.28 11.25
N ASN A 455 -27.55 21.54 11.23
CA ASN A 455 -28.79 22.02 11.85
C ASN A 455 -30.00 21.98 10.91
N ASN A 456 -29.81 21.58 9.65
CA ASN A 456 -30.92 21.48 8.70
C ASN A 456 -31.83 20.30 9.05
N THR A 457 -33.13 20.46 8.81
CA THR A 457 -34.11 19.39 9.05
C THR A 457 -33.83 18.20 8.14
N LYS A 458 -33.69 17.02 8.74
CA LYS A 458 -33.38 15.77 8.05
C LYS A 458 -34.53 14.79 8.19
N LYS A 459 -34.86 14.10 7.10
CA LYS A 459 -36.02 13.19 7.03
C LYS A 459 -35.71 11.87 6.32
N GLU A 460 -34.53 11.74 5.72
CA GLU A 460 -34.20 10.55 4.94
C GLU A 460 -33.51 9.48 5.81
N ILE A 461 -33.56 8.23 5.35
CA ILE A 461 -32.81 7.11 5.94
C ILE A 461 -31.90 6.56 4.86
N THR A 462 -30.60 6.45 5.11
CA THR A 462 -29.66 5.89 4.14
C THR A 462 -29.07 4.58 4.64
N PHE A 463 -29.07 3.56 3.77
CA PHE A 463 -28.42 2.28 3.99
C PHE A 463 -27.29 2.09 2.98
N LEU A 464 -26.05 2.04 3.47
CA LEU A 464 -24.84 1.95 2.66
C LEU A 464 -23.78 1.11 3.37
N LEU A 465 -23.47 -0.08 2.84
CA LEU A 465 -22.43 -0.96 3.37
C LEU A 465 -21.15 -0.90 2.53
N THR A 466 -20.02 -1.25 3.14
CA THR A 466 -18.74 -1.34 2.44
C THR A 466 -18.72 -2.60 1.55
N TRP A 467 -18.11 -2.55 0.37
CA TRP A 467 -18.05 -3.72 -0.52
C TRP A 467 -17.28 -4.91 0.08
N ARG A 468 -17.78 -6.15 -0.13
CA ARG A 468 -17.11 -7.41 0.23
C ARG A 468 -16.53 -8.11 -1.00
N PRO A 469 -15.20 -8.02 -1.24
CA PRO A 469 -14.58 -8.63 -2.43
C PRO A 469 -14.63 -10.16 -2.47
N TRP A 470 -14.96 -10.85 -1.38
CA TRP A 470 -15.09 -12.30 -1.36
C TRP A 470 -16.51 -12.78 -1.73
N ASP A 471 -17.50 -11.90 -1.72
CA ASP A 471 -18.90 -12.22 -2.07
C ASP A 471 -19.15 -12.10 -3.60
N ILE A 472 -18.24 -12.66 -4.41
CA ILE A 472 -18.29 -12.60 -5.89
C ILE A 472 -18.88 -13.88 -6.50
N THR A 473 -19.17 -14.92 -5.69
CA THR A 473 -19.44 -16.29 -6.15
C THR A 473 -20.77 -16.49 -6.89
N GLY A 474 -21.59 -15.44 -7.06
CA GLY A 474 -22.89 -15.55 -7.74
C GLY A 474 -23.92 -16.37 -6.95
N LYS A 475 -23.69 -16.56 -5.64
CA LYS A 475 -24.67 -17.15 -4.72
C LYS A 475 -25.08 -16.10 -3.71
N ILE A 476 -26.38 -15.94 -3.51
CA ILE A 476 -26.95 -15.12 -2.45
C ILE A 476 -27.17 -16.07 -1.28
N GLU A 477 -26.22 -16.09 -0.36
CA GLU A 477 -26.26 -16.88 0.87
C GLU A 477 -26.70 -15.98 2.03
N GLU A 478 -27.32 -16.57 3.06
CA GLU A 478 -27.72 -15.85 4.26
C GLU A 478 -26.51 -15.12 4.88
N GLY A 479 -26.67 -13.84 5.18
CA GLY A 479 -25.62 -12.97 5.73
C GLY A 479 -24.61 -12.46 4.70
N SER A 480 -24.70 -12.86 3.43
CA SER A 480 -23.85 -12.31 2.36
C SER A 480 -24.07 -10.81 2.16
N TYR A 481 -23.14 -10.14 1.47
CA TYR A 481 -23.29 -8.72 1.15
C TYR A 481 -24.61 -8.41 0.43
N ILE A 482 -25.00 -9.18 -0.58
CA ILE A 482 -26.25 -8.95 -1.31
C ILE A 482 -27.46 -9.30 -0.44
N ASP A 483 -27.42 -10.42 0.28
CA ASP A 483 -28.51 -10.84 1.17
C ASP A 483 -28.90 -9.73 2.16
N ARG A 484 -27.91 -9.09 2.81
CA ARG A 484 -28.17 -7.96 3.73
C ARG A 484 -28.97 -6.81 3.10
N TYR A 485 -28.73 -6.50 1.83
CA TYR A 485 -29.52 -5.48 1.11
C TYR A 485 -30.94 -5.96 0.83
N LEU A 486 -31.14 -7.25 0.54
CA LEU A 486 -32.46 -7.85 0.33
C LEU A 486 -33.25 -7.97 1.62
N SER A 487 -32.60 -8.38 2.72
CA SER A 487 -33.21 -8.39 4.05
C SER A 487 -33.66 -6.97 4.41
N PHE A 488 -32.80 -5.95 4.18
CA PHE A 488 -33.16 -4.57 4.44
C PHE A 488 -34.32 -4.07 3.55
N LEU A 489 -34.32 -4.41 2.25
CA LEU A 489 -35.44 -4.11 1.35
C LEU A 489 -36.74 -4.74 1.87
N LYS A 490 -36.69 -6.00 2.31
CA LYS A 490 -37.87 -6.68 2.86
C LYS A 490 -38.37 -5.97 4.11
N LEU A 491 -37.48 -5.60 5.02
CA LEU A 491 -37.78 -4.89 6.26
C LEU A 491 -38.49 -3.55 5.98
N ILE A 492 -38.02 -2.76 5.02
CA ILE A 492 -38.67 -1.47 4.69
C ILE A 492 -40.03 -1.63 4.00
N GLN A 493 -40.25 -2.75 3.30
CA GLN A 493 -41.52 -3.05 2.65
C GLN A 493 -42.57 -3.59 3.63
N THR A 494 -42.15 -4.28 4.70
CA THR A 494 -43.07 -4.93 5.65
C THR A 494 -43.45 -4.05 6.84
N HIS A 495 -42.59 -3.13 7.26
CA HIS A 495 -42.85 -2.28 8.43
C HIS A 495 -43.48 -0.94 8.04
N HIS A 496 -44.66 -0.64 8.60
CA HIS A 496 -45.39 0.62 8.36
C HIS A 496 -44.56 1.87 8.69
N PHE A 497 -43.60 1.78 9.61
CA PHE A 497 -42.70 2.89 9.95
C PHE A 497 -42.02 3.54 8.73
N TYR A 498 -41.77 2.81 7.64
CA TYR A 498 -41.06 3.34 6.48
C TYR A 498 -41.96 3.93 5.39
N SER A 499 -43.30 3.80 5.51
CA SER A 499 -44.24 4.10 4.43
C SER A 499 -44.27 5.57 4.00
N ASP A 500 -43.96 6.49 4.92
CA ASP A 500 -43.92 7.94 4.71
C ASP A 500 -42.50 8.52 4.65
N LYS A 501 -41.48 7.66 4.62
CA LYS A 501 -40.06 8.06 4.69
C LYS A 501 -39.35 7.76 3.40
N LYS A 502 -38.47 8.68 2.99
CA LYS A 502 -37.56 8.42 1.88
C LYS A 502 -36.38 7.59 2.38
N VAL A 503 -36.30 6.36 1.89
CA VAL A 503 -35.20 5.43 2.16
C VAL A 503 -34.30 5.34 0.94
N ASN A 504 -33.02 5.66 1.12
CA ASN A 504 -31.98 5.59 0.10
C ASN A 504 -31.16 4.30 0.30
N ILE A 505 -31.24 3.38 -0.64
CA ILE A 505 -30.36 2.22 -0.69
C ILE A 505 -29.21 2.52 -1.65
N ILE A 506 -27.99 2.58 -1.15
CA ILE A 506 -26.80 2.87 -1.97
C ILE A 506 -25.95 1.60 -2.09
N LEU A 507 -25.82 1.12 -3.32
CA LEU A 507 -24.98 -0.01 -3.67
C LEU A 507 -23.58 0.45 -4.08
N HIS A 508 -22.57 -0.35 -3.76
CA HIS A 508 -21.27 -0.21 -4.39
C HIS A 508 -21.38 -0.44 -5.92
N PRO A 509 -20.62 0.27 -6.77
CA PRO A 509 -20.73 0.11 -8.23
C PRO A 509 -20.55 -1.33 -8.72
N LYS A 510 -19.64 -2.09 -8.11
CA LYS A 510 -19.45 -3.51 -8.44
C LYS A 510 -20.66 -4.39 -8.08
N SER A 511 -21.32 -4.15 -6.95
CA SER A 511 -22.50 -4.93 -6.59
C SER A 511 -23.68 -4.60 -7.48
N ARG A 512 -23.79 -3.35 -7.92
CA ARG A 512 -24.79 -2.94 -8.91
C ARG A 512 -24.63 -3.71 -10.21
N ILE A 513 -23.41 -3.76 -10.76
CA ILE A 513 -23.11 -4.54 -11.97
C ILE A 513 -23.45 -6.04 -11.78
N ILE A 514 -23.06 -6.63 -10.65
CA ILE A 514 -23.38 -8.05 -10.36
C ILE A 514 -24.89 -8.28 -10.34
N LEU A 515 -25.65 -7.41 -9.68
CA LEU A 515 -27.11 -7.52 -9.63
C LEU A 515 -27.75 -7.34 -11.01
N GLU A 516 -27.32 -6.33 -11.77
CA GLU A 516 -27.81 -6.07 -13.13
C GLU A 516 -27.53 -7.24 -14.09
N GLU A 517 -26.34 -7.84 -14.02
CA GLU A 517 -25.91 -8.90 -14.94
C GLU A 517 -26.36 -10.30 -14.53
N GLN A 518 -26.37 -10.63 -13.23
CA GLN A 518 -26.58 -12.00 -12.74
C GLN A 518 -27.95 -12.20 -12.07
N PHE A 519 -28.56 -11.13 -11.56
CA PHE A 519 -29.84 -11.20 -10.83
C PHE A 519 -30.81 -10.08 -11.25
N PRO A 520 -31.18 -9.99 -12.54
CA PRO A 520 -31.94 -8.86 -13.07
C PRO A 520 -33.32 -8.68 -12.42
N ASP A 521 -33.98 -9.77 -12.02
CA ASP A 521 -35.26 -9.72 -11.31
C ASP A 521 -35.10 -9.08 -9.91
N ILE A 522 -34.06 -9.50 -9.18
CA ILE A 522 -33.72 -8.94 -7.87
C ILE A 522 -33.34 -7.46 -7.99
N TYR A 523 -32.57 -7.10 -9.02
CA TYR A 523 -32.22 -5.72 -9.30
C TYR A 523 -33.47 -4.86 -9.58
N LYS A 524 -34.41 -5.37 -10.37
CA LYS A 524 -35.67 -4.69 -10.66
C LYS A 524 -36.49 -4.43 -9.39
N ASP A 525 -36.53 -5.38 -8.47
CA ASP A 525 -37.21 -5.21 -7.18
C ASP A 525 -36.53 -4.16 -6.28
N LEU A 526 -35.19 -4.17 -6.24
CA LEU A 526 -34.39 -3.17 -5.51
C LEU A 526 -34.50 -1.77 -6.12
N SER A 527 -34.58 -1.66 -7.45
CA SER A 527 -34.41 -0.42 -8.21
C SER A 527 -35.29 0.75 -7.74
N LYS A 528 -36.47 0.46 -7.20
CA LYS A 528 -37.42 1.46 -6.67
C LYS A 528 -36.88 2.23 -5.47
N HIS A 529 -35.96 1.64 -4.70
CA HIS A 529 -35.35 2.23 -3.51
C HIS A 529 -33.86 2.54 -3.70
N LEU A 530 -33.29 2.18 -4.87
CA LEU A 530 -31.90 2.50 -5.17
C LEU A 530 -31.73 4.00 -5.38
N TYR A 531 -30.75 4.56 -4.70
CA TYR A 531 -30.39 5.96 -4.86
C TYR A 531 -29.39 6.12 -6.01
N ASP A 532 -29.74 6.96 -6.98
CA ASP A 532 -28.96 7.20 -8.21
C ASP A 532 -28.26 8.58 -8.22
N GLY A 533 -28.38 9.35 -7.13
CA GLY A 533 -27.77 10.67 -7.00
C GLY A 533 -26.37 10.65 -6.37
N ASP A 534 -25.88 11.84 -5.98
CA ASP A 534 -24.61 11.99 -5.26
C ASP A 534 -24.75 11.50 -3.81
N ILE A 535 -23.90 10.55 -3.40
CA ILE A 535 -23.86 10.02 -2.02
C ILE A 535 -23.81 11.17 -1.00
N LYS A 536 -23.09 12.25 -1.29
CA LYS A 536 -23.01 13.42 -0.41
C LYS A 536 -24.41 13.99 -0.09
N GLU A 537 -25.27 14.13 -1.08
CA GLU A 537 -26.63 14.66 -0.91
C GLU A 537 -27.48 13.72 -0.05
N ALA A 538 -27.40 12.40 -0.31
CA ALA A 538 -28.08 11.41 0.52
C ALA A 538 -27.65 11.52 2.00
N LEU A 539 -26.34 11.64 2.25
CA LEU A 539 -25.83 11.78 3.63
C LEU A 539 -26.27 13.09 4.30
N ILE A 540 -26.24 14.21 3.59
CA ILE A 540 -26.66 15.52 4.10
C ILE A 540 -28.14 15.51 4.53
N ASN A 541 -29.01 14.85 3.75
CA ASN A 541 -30.46 14.83 4.01
C ASN A 541 -30.91 13.75 5.00
N SER A 542 -30.01 12.82 5.36
CA SER A 542 -30.34 11.66 6.17
C SER A 542 -30.39 11.98 7.66
N LYS A 543 -31.50 11.61 8.30
CA LYS A 543 -31.65 11.62 9.76
C LYS A 543 -30.94 10.43 10.38
N VAL A 544 -30.98 9.28 9.71
CA VAL A 544 -30.32 8.03 10.12
C VAL A 544 -29.48 7.50 8.96
N VAL A 545 -28.22 7.18 9.23
CA VAL A 545 -27.34 6.47 8.30
C VAL A 545 -26.94 5.14 8.91
N ILE A 546 -27.27 4.07 8.19
CA ILE A 546 -26.88 2.70 8.52
C ILE A 546 -25.70 2.35 7.62
N SER A 547 -24.56 2.06 8.26
CA SER A 547 -23.34 1.64 7.59
C SER A 547 -22.56 0.68 8.47
N ASP A 548 -21.39 0.24 8.03
CA ASP A 548 -20.54 -0.69 8.76
C ASP A 548 -19.24 -0.01 9.22
N TYR A 549 -18.14 -0.19 8.51
CA TYR A 549 -16.81 0.36 8.81
C TYR A 549 -16.33 1.24 7.65
N SER A 550 -17.23 2.06 7.15
CA SER A 550 -16.97 3.03 6.08
C SER A 550 -16.61 4.39 6.64
N SER A 551 -15.71 5.14 6.00
CA SER A 551 -15.37 6.51 6.41
C SER A 551 -16.54 7.49 6.24
N ILE A 552 -17.59 7.13 5.49
CA ILE A 552 -18.76 7.98 5.25
C ILE A 552 -19.55 8.33 6.52
N ILE A 553 -19.48 7.47 7.54
CA ILE A 553 -20.17 7.70 8.81
C ILE A 553 -19.67 8.97 9.52
N TYR A 554 -18.40 9.34 9.35
CA TYR A 554 -17.84 10.55 9.95
C TYR A 554 -18.40 11.82 9.31
N TYR A 555 -18.62 11.78 7.99
CA TYR A 555 -19.24 12.88 7.25
C TYR A 555 -20.73 13.01 7.60
N ALA A 556 -21.46 11.88 7.62
CA ALA A 556 -22.87 11.87 8.02
C ALA A 556 -23.08 12.38 9.45
N PHE A 557 -22.25 11.93 10.40
CA PHE A 557 -22.34 12.39 11.78
C PHE A 557 -22.00 13.89 11.91
N ALA A 558 -20.97 14.39 11.21
CA ALA A 558 -20.71 15.84 11.14
C ALA A 558 -21.91 16.61 10.61
N GLY A 559 -22.57 16.01 9.61
CA GLY A 559 -23.79 16.50 9.00
C GLY A 559 -25.03 16.38 9.87
N GLY A 560 -24.95 15.89 11.11
CA GLY A 560 -26.10 15.82 12.03
C GLY A 560 -26.94 14.54 11.95
N SER A 561 -26.50 13.53 11.20
CA SER A 561 -27.16 12.21 11.16
C SER A 561 -26.87 11.39 12.41
N ASN A 562 -27.84 10.58 12.84
CA ASN A 562 -27.58 9.47 13.76
C ASN A 562 -27.00 8.28 13.00
N ILE A 563 -26.02 7.59 13.60
CA ILE A 563 -25.30 6.49 12.96
C ILE A 563 -25.71 5.18 13.60
N ILE A 564 -26.00 4.20 12.76
CA ILE A 564 -26.14 2.80 13.15
C ILE A 564 -25.02 2.01 12.48
N LEU A 565 -24.21 1.35 13.31
CA LEU A 565 -23.09 0.52 12.92
C LEU A 565 -23.56 -0.93 12.80
N TYR A 566 -23.92 -1.33 11.58
CA TYR A 566 -24.38 -2.68 11.29
C TYR A 566 -23.18 -3.62 11.08
N TRP A 567 -22.82 -4.35 12.13
CA TRP A 567 -21.57 -5.12 12.27
C TRP A 567 -21.78 -6.64 12.25
N GLN A 568 -22.86 -7.11 11.61
CA GLN A 568 -23.18 -8.54 11.48
C GLN A 568 -22.00 -9.41 11.03
N ASP A 569 -21.20 -8.93 10.08
CA ASP A 569 -20.07 -9.70 9.51
C ASP A 569 -18.69 -9.16 9.93
N LYS A 570 -18.59 -8.39 11.02
CA LYS A 570 -17.34 -7.72 11.42
C LYS A 570 -16.19 -8.70 11.62
N GLU A 571 -16.41 -9.81 12.31
CA GLU A 571 -15.36 -10.81 12.56
C GLU A 571 -14.85 -11.46 11.27
N LEU A 572 -15.77 -11.85 10.38
CA LEU A 572 -15.43 -12.39 9.07
C LEU A 572 -14.66 -11.37 8.24
N ALA A 573 -15.11 -10.11 8.24
CA ALA A 573 -14.45 -9.03 7.54
C ALA A 573 -13.02 -8.78 8.02
N GLU A 574 -12.80 -8.64 9.33
CA GLU A 574 -11.48 -8.44 9.92
C GLU A 574 -10.54 -9.63 9.60
N SER A 575 -11.08 -10.85 9.62
CA SER A 575 -10.36 -12.06 9.21
C SER A 575 -9.94 -12.02 7.73
N GLN A 576 -10.87 -11.67 6.84
CA GLN A 576 -10.62 -11.59 5.39
C GLN A 576 -9.67 -10.44 5.01
N TYR A 577 -9.75 -9.30 5.70
CA TYR A 577 -8.80 -8.20 5.52
C TYR A 577 -7.45 -8.45 6.21
N GLY A 578 -7.37 -9.42 7.12
CA GLY A 578 -6.14 -9.82 7.80
C GLY A 578 -5.73 -8.91 8.96
N SER A 579 -6.60 -7.98 9.38
CA SER A 579 -6.35 -7.06 10.48
C SER A 579 -7.65 -6.60 11.14
N LYS A 580 -7.59 -6.33 12.45
CA LYS A 580 -8.71 -5.72 13.18
C LYS A 580 -8.95 -4.29 12.71
N ASN A 581 -10.20 -3.85 12.70
CA ASN A 581 -10.57 -2.47 12.42
C ASN A 581 -10.03 -1.52 13.50
N ILE A 582 -9.90 -0.24 13.16
CA ILE A 582 -9.56 0.80 14.15
C ILE A 582 -10.81 1.16 14.96
N LEU A 583 -11.96 1.33 14.29
CA LEU A 583 -13.24 1.56 14.93
C LEU A 583 -13.69 0.28 15.64
N GLN A 584 -13.71 0.35 16.96
CA GLN A 584 -14.14 -0.70 17.88
C GLN A 584 -15.24 -0.15 18.82
N GLU A 585 -15.85 -1.01 19.62
CA GLU A 585 -17.01 -0.64 20.46
C GLU A 585 -16.69 0.53 21.41
N GLU A 586 -15.46 0.57 21.93
CA GLU A 586 -15.00 1.53 22.92
C GLU A 586 -14.94 2.96 22.35
N ILE A 587 -14.74 3.07 21.04
CA ILE A 587 -14.63 4.36 20.34
C ILE A 587 -15.76 4.62 19.35
N ALA A 588 -16.80 3.79 19.34
CA ALA A 588 -17.95 3.93 18.47
C ALA A 588 -18.84 5.13 18.84
N PHE A 589 -19.29 5.87 17.82
CA PHE A 589 -20.18 7.04 17.96
C PHE A 589 -21.54 6.81 17.31
N GLY A 590 -22.04 5.58 17.39
CA GLY A 590 -23.35 5.17 16.89
C GLY A 590 -23.82 3.91 17.60
N ASP A 591 -25.11 3.60 17.48
CA ASP A 591 -25.64 2.34 18.01
C ASP A 591 -25.08 1.16 17.19
N ILE A 592 -24.58 0.13 17.86
CA ILE A 592 -23.99 -1.05 17.22
C ILE A 592 -25.05 -2.15 17.14
N VAL A 593 -25.20 -2.74 15.95
CA VAL A 593 -26.17 -3.80 15.68
C VAL A 593 -25.44 -4.98 15.03
N TYR A 594 -25.37 -6.10 15.76
CA TYR A 594 -24.82 -7.36 15.25
C TYR A 594 -25.89 -8.22 14.57
N GLU A 595 -27.12 -8.20 15.07
CA GLU A 595 -28.21 -9.05 14.58
C GLU A 595 -29.22 -8.26 13.76
N PHE A 596 -29.55 -8.74 12.56
CA PHE A 596 -30.48 -8.07 11.64
C PHE A 596 -31.85 -7.77 12.29
N ASN A 597 -32.36 -8.70 13.11
CA ASN A 597 -33.68 -8.59 13.76
C ASN A 597 -33.80 -7.37 14.68
N HIS A 598 -32.69 -6.84 15.20
CA HIS A 598 -32.70 -5.63 16.04
C HIS A 598 -32.65 -4.33 15.22
N LEU A 599 -32.30 -4.40 13.93
CA LEU A 599 -32.01 -3.23 13.11
C LEU A 599 -33.20 -2.25 13.06
N HIS A 600 -34.42 -2.76 12.91
CA HIS A 600 -35.63 -1.93 12.88
C HIS A 600 -35.79 -1.08 14.15
N THR A 601 -35.71 -1.71 15.33
CA THR A 601 -35.87 -1.02 16.62
C THR A 601 -34.84 0.11 16.78
N PHE A 602 -33.60 -0.14 16.37
CA PHE A 602 -32.55 0.88 16.41
C PHE A 602 -32.80 2.01 15.42
N ILE A 603 -33.33 1.72 14.22
CA ILE A 603 -33.69 2.76 13.25
C ILE A 603 -34.80 3.65 13.79
N GLU A 604 -35.90 3.11 14.33
CA GLU A 604 -37.01 3.89 14.87
C GLU A 604 -36.58 4.82 16.00
N LYS A 605 -35.78 4.27 16.93
CA LYS A 605 -35.16 5.03 18.03
C LYS A 605 -34.32 6.18 17.49
N ASN A 606 -33.37 5.89 16.60
CA ASN A 606 -32.44 6.90 16.08
C ASN A 606 -33.12 7.93 15.17
N TYR A 607 -34.22 7.58 14.51
CA TYR A 607 -34.97 8.53 13.68
C TYR A 607 -35.65 9.61 14.54
N SER A 608 -36.08 9.24 15.75
CA SER A 608 -36.90 10.07 16.63
C SER A 608 -36.10 10.99 17.57
N ILE A 609 -34.79 10.81 17.67
CA ILE A 609 -33.92 11.55 18.60
C ILE A 609 -32.90 12.43 17.89
N SER A 610 -32.37 13.42 18.60
CA SER A 610 -31.13 14.11 18.21
C SER A 610 -29.91 13.26 18.54
N GLN A 611 -28.74 13.63 18.01
CA GLN A 611 -27.48 12.94 18.31
C GLN A 611 -27.26 12.83 19.82
N PRO A 612 -27.13 11.61 20.37
CA PRO A 612 -26.83 11.41 21.78
C PRO A 612 -25.52 12.09 22.17
N ILE A 613 -25.50 12.78 23.32
CA ILE A 613 -24.31 13.50 23.80
C ILE A 613 -23.09 12.59 23.93
N LYS A 614 -23.29 11.32 24.31
CA LYS A 614 -22.24 10.29 24.36
C LYS A 614 -21.55 10.15 23.00
N TYR A 615 -22.32 10.04 21.92
CA TYR A 615 -21.79 9.87 20.56
C TYR A 615 -21.13 11.15 20.05
N VAL A 616 -21.65 12.33 20.41
CA VAL A 616 -20.99 13.61 20.09
C VAL A 616 -19.63 13.70 20.77
N ASN A 617 -19.54 13.36 22.05
CA ASN A 617 -18.27 13.37 22.79
C ASN A 617 -17.26 12.38 22.19
N GLN A 618 -17.72 11.17 21.84
CA GLN A 618 -16.85 10.16 21.23
C GLN A 618 -16.37 10.59 19.84
N TYR A 619 -17.26 11.15 19.03
CA TYR A 619 -16.92 11.70 17.72
C TYR A 619 -15.87 12.81 17.83
N ASN A 620 -16.00 13.72 18.80
CA ASN A 620 -15.07 14.83 19.00
C ASN A 620 -13.65 14.39 19.41
N ILE A 621 -13.49 13.18 19.97
CA ILE A 621 -12.17 12.59 20.22
C ILE A 621 -11.52 12.16 18.89
N LEU A 622 -12.30 11.60 17.99
CA LEU A 622 -11.84 11.07 16.70
C LEU A 622 -11.67 12.15 15.64
N VAL A 623 -12.47 13.21 15.71
CA VAL A 623 -12.47 14.37 14.80
C VAL A 623 -12.53 15.64 15.65
N SER A 624 -11.42 16.37 15.79
CA SER A 624 -11.34 17.57 16.63
C SER A 624 -11.86 18.82 15.93
N GLU A 625 -11.64 18.93 14.62
CA GLU A 625 -11.95 20.12 13.85
C GLU A 625 -13.36 20.04 13.23
N THR A 626 -14.35 20.47 14.02
CA THR A 626 -15.79 20.39 13.67
C THR A 626 -16.46 21.75 13.49
N SER A 627 -15.66 22.83 13.45
CA SER A 627 -16.14 24.21 13.35
C SER A 627 -16.53 24.66 11.94
N GLY A 628 -16.24 23.85 10.93
CA GLY A 628 -16.49 24.21 9.53
C GLY A 628 -15.46 25.18 8.94
N THR A 629 -14.26 25.22 9.52
CA THR A 629 -13.14 26.09 9.08
C THR A 629 -11.93 25.28 8.58
N ASN A 630 -12.11 23.98 8.35
CA ASN A 630 -11.03 23.03 8.07
C ASN A 630 -10.29 23.37 6.78
N THR A 631 -11.02 23.82 5.76
CA THR A 631 -10.45 24.24 4.46
C THR A 631 -9.46 25.39 4.64
N LYS A 632 -9.88 26.43 5.38
CA LYS A 632 -9.04 27.59 5.67
C LYS A 632 -7.85 27.21 6.55
N ASN A 633 -8.06 26.46 7.62
CA ASN A 633 -7.01 26.05 8.54
C ASN A 633 -5.95 25.19 7.83
N THR A 634 -6.40 24.26 6.98
CA THR A 634 -5.51 23.43 6.16
C THR A 634 -4.71 24.27 5.17
N TYR A 635 -5.35 25.22 4.47
CA TYR A 635 -4.66 26.09 3.52
C TYR A 635 -3.61 26.96 4.22
N ASP A 636 -3.98 27.62 5.32
CA ASP A 636 -3.09 28.47 6.11
C ASP A 636 -1.91 27.64 6.66
N TYR A 637 -2.17 26.42 7.15
CA TYR A 637 -1.12 25.53 7.63
C TYR A 637 -0.10 25.21 6.52
N ILE A 638 -0.59 24.78 5.35
CA ILE A 638 0.26 24.45 4.20
C ILE A 638 1.06 25.68 3.77
N LYS A 639 0.42 26.84 3.62
CA LYS A 639 1.06 28.07 3.15
C LYS A 639 2.18 28.53 4.08
N TYR A 640 1.89 28.65 5.38
CA TYR A 640 2.81 29.27 6.32
C TYR A 640 3.83 28.30 6.92
N TYR A 641 3.47 27.04 7.16
CA TYR A 641 4.36 26.07 7.81
C TYR A 641 5.09 25.16 6.82
N ILE A 642 4.42 24.71 5.75
CA ILE A 642 5.01 23.77 4.78
C ILE A 642 5.71 24.50 3.63
N LEU A 643 5.03 25.47 3.01
CA LEU A 643 5.55 26.23 1.87
C LEU A 643 6.44 27.40 2.32
N LYS A 644 6.23 27.90 3.55
CA LYS A 644 6.98 28.98 4.18
C LYS A 644 6.90 30.29 3.39
N ASP A 645 5.73 30.60 2.85
CA ASP A 645 5.47 31.90 2.24
C ASP A 645 5.53 32.97 3.35
N SER A 646 6.22 34.10 3.10
CA SER A 646 6.60 35.09 4.12
C SER A 646 5.43 35.53 5.01
N THR A 647 5.71 35.57 6.32
CA THR A 647 4.79 35.52 7.46
C THR A 647 3.71 36.62 7.52
N ALA A 648 2.45 36.20 7.63
CA ALA A 648 1.55 36.80 8.62
C ALA A 648 1.62 35.89 9.86
N LYS A 649 2.01 36.44 11.02
CA LYS A 649 2.02 35.71 12.29
C LYS A 649 0.60 35.22 12.60
N LEU A 650 0.32 33.95 12.38
CA LEU A 650 -0.79 33.25 13.00
C LEU A 650 -0.21 32.43 14.16
N ASN A 651 -0.80 32.60 15.35
CA ASN A 651 -0.40 31.89 16.55
C ASN A 651 -0.37 30.39 16.27
N ASN A 652 0.74 29.74 16.61
CA ASN A 652 0.88 28.30 16.55
C ASN A 652 -0.09 27.67 17.56
N PRO A 653 -1.13 26.91 17.14
CA PRO A 653 -2.02 26.25 18.08
C PRO A 653 -1.29 25.18 18.92
N ASP A 654 -0.12 24.70 18.46
CA ASP A 654 0.70 23.71 19.18
C ASP A 654 1.73 24.32 20.16
N SER A 655 1.63 25.62 20.48
CA SER A 655 2.53 26.28 21.44
C SER A 655 2.04 26.30 22.89
N GLN A 656 0.99 25.54 23.23
CA GLN A 656 0.69 25.25 24.63
C GLN A 656 1.65 24.16 25.15
N THR A 657 2.74 24.65 25.76
CA THR A 657 3.49 24.03 26.87
C THR A 657 3.44 22.51 26.97
N PHE A 658 4.52 21.88 26.49
CA PHE A 658 4.93 20.55 26.92
C PHE A 658 5.24 20.57 28.42
N ASN A 659 4.26 20.18 29.25
CA ASN A 659 4.55 19.60 30.56
C ASN A 659 4.68 18.10 30.38
N SER A 660 5.88 17.61 30.68
CA SER A 660 6.27 16.21 30.71
C SER A 660 5.66 15.52 31.93
N ASP A 661 4.37 15.20 31.89
CA ASP A 661 3.77 14.24 32.81
C ASP A 661 3.23 13.07 32.00
N ASN A 662 4.01 11.99 31.95
CA ASN A 662 3.58 10.68 31.45
C ASN A 662 2.50 10.12 32.40
N PRO A 663 1.27 9.84 31.95
CA PRO A 663 0.41 8.90 32.65
C PRO A 663 0.88 7.48 32.33
N SER A 664 1.06 6.66 33.36
CA SER A 664 1.46 5.26 33.24
C SER A 664 0.43 4.44 32.45
N PRO A 665 0.85 3.47 31.62
CA PRO A 665 -0.05 2.56 30.94
C PRO A 665 -0.46 1.44 31.92
N ASN A 666 -1.48 1.68 32.72
CA ASN A 666 -2.19 0.66 33.49
C ASN A 666 -3.51 1.25 34.00
N GLN A 667 -4.53 1.28 33.16
CA GLN A 667 -5.94 1.38 33.58
C GLN A 667 -6.84 1.17 32.36
N PHE A 668 -6.94 -0.07 31.90
CA PHE A 668 -8.12 -0.66 31.24
C PHE A 668 -7.89 -2.17 31.27
N GLN A 669 -8.33 -2.78 32.37
CA GLN A 669 -8.64 -4.20 32.47
C GLN A 669 -10.14 -4.36 32.27
#